data_AF-A0A4R3YGM9-F1
#
_entry.id   AF-A0A4R3YGM9-F1
#
_cell.length_a   1.000
_cell.length_b   1.000
_cell.length_c   1.000
_cell.angle_alpha   90.00
_cell.angle_beta   90.00
_cell.angle_gamma   90.00
#
_symmetry.space_group_name_H-M   'P 1'
#
loop_
_entity.id
_entity.type
_entity.pdbx_description
1 polymer ?
#
loop_
_entity_poly.entity_id
_entity_poly.type
_entity_poly.pdbx_seq_one_letter_code
_entity_poly.pdbx_strand_id
1 'polypeptide(L)'
;MKGPIENFAAPCSTFSMRRRASIPVERLLLRRDLLEHAKESLTLSGIGCGIDALIADVERHADYLQQCSVEAEAVIRGNIDATTRLWLLLRQSIETEQKLPSSILKDLAGDAWSRPPSVVDGDVLLRLIAGVVRAANQPAEADLMLGTLAQWLSPLFLFEVVVSAAEQARQGRSQALETIAGALWADRWRESFSPSPDPVVVRPPGTGTSPGLDTPRAPFDPASWVDPLFKPVFDGRYSGWSCMGGVHKSMSEVDRFGSNYTIDSLSNPEACAGQTITIRGSNFGPGGRVSFASPDPGDPAFALGLGAPDNGMLVGVVAKRWTDTEIDVVVPVWATAGEIHLDAFVRREEPCLTIDVYRLGNSIFFRGGLASVYQVSIGGANVDLTSMDRRNLTPNDAVAITWHSSGGPTTKIRIQLMMGATSVWERHDLPGGFGGVVLPVPDPVPQVPTAAELVFTATSGCGATQPLRIPVWVSVAPQLSIVYVEVTQGVQEDLGTVLAGHGMPTVANKDTAVRVHMNVDRHGWYDNKLDRITGSLKVDGHRLSPTNVRPVNPDSGFAGIRSGLSNAQLTNETLNFTIPAAWLTPGTHTLNVQVVCNDPSGQISIGQTFNWTWVAKSGIAVRALYMAYVSGPSNEFMLDYARRALDFLPTPLTNIGIAAPRWYTHNYDLSNRSGWEDLLSDLEDAWDDADEASGVRWIGIVPANDATGSTKGISGTPSIAVLAVESRPEVGAHELGHSLGLNHVNLPVGGVQGPFDSSDNGGFLRRPPFDVRDSKAISLPAGDLMSYQQPVRPGISTWMRIFLNT
;
A
#
# COMPACT_ATOMS: atom_id res chain seq x y z
N MET A 1 33.00 14.23 12.04
CA MET A 1 32.28 14.55 13.29
C MET A 1 30.84 14.11 13.11
N LYS A 2 30.41 13.06 13.82
CA LYS A 2 29.02 12.58 13.83
C LYS A 2 28.34 13.21 15.05
N GLY A 3 27.30 14.00 14.83
CA GLY A 3 26.39 14.46 15.89
C GLY A 3 25.13 13.59 15.92
N PRO A 4 24.60 13.21 17.09
CA PRO A 4 23.46 12.31 17.19
C PRO A 4 22.13 13.06 17.09
N ILE A 5 21.12 12.36 16.59
CA ILE A 5 19.72 12.76 16.55
C ILE A 5 19.15 12.67 17.98
N GLU A 6 18.61 13.78 18.49
CA GLU A 6 17.95 13.84 19.79
C GLU A 6 16.57 13.15 19.75
N ASN A 7 16.35 12.24 20.69
CA ASN A 7 15.10 11.51 20.91
C ASN A 7 14.05 12.42 21.58
N PHE A 8 12.84 12.49 21.01
CA PHE A 8 11.64 12.88 21.74
C PHE A 8 11.19 11.70 22.62
N ALA A 9 11.48 11.76 23.92
CA ALA A 9 10.86 10.88 24.92
C ALA A 9 10.28 11.75 26.04
N ALA A 10 8.95 11.89 26.08
CA ALA A 10 8.26 12.42 27.24
C ALA A 10 8.22 11.34 28.36
N PRO A 11 8.43 11.70 29.63
CA PRO A 11 8.46 10.72 30.71
C PRO A 11 7.04 10.21 31.05
N CYS A 12 6.83 8.90 30.94
CA CYS A 12 5.66 8.23 31.50
C CYS A 12 5.83 8.05 33.02
N SER A 13 4.83 8.46 33.80
CA SER A 13 4.81 8.34 35.25
C SER A 13 4.69 6.88 35.70
N THR A 14 5.63 6.40 36.51
CA THR A 14 5.64 5.04 37.08
C THR A 14 4.73 4.93 38.29
N PHE A 15 3.79 3.98 38.27
CA PHE A 15 2.99 3.56 39.44
C PHE A 15 3.72 2.40 40.16
N SER A 16 4.05 2.57 41.45
CA SER A 16 4.79 1.57 42.25
C SER A 16 3.85 0.83 43.20
N MET A 17 3.67 -0.48 43.03
CA MET A 17 3.02 -1.37 44.01
C MET A 17 4.03 -2.25 44.76
N ARG A 18 3.79 -2.44 46.07
CA ARG A 18 4.60 -3.27 46.98
C ARG A 18 4.34 -4.77 46.74
N ARG A 19 5.39 -5.56 46.52
CA ARG A 19 5.35 -7.03 46.42
C ARG A 19 5.12 -7.71 47.78
N ARG A 20 4.25 -8.72 47.82
CA ARG A 20 4.15 -9.71 48.92
C ARG A 20 5.03 -10.94 48.62
N ALA A 21 5.49 -11.61 49.67
CA ALA A 21 6.47 -12.70 49.62
C ALA A 21 5.95 -13.98 48.93
N SER A 22 6.86 -14.68 48.24
CA SER A 22 6.65 -15.81 47.33
C SER A 22 6.38 -17.16 48.00
N ILE A 23 5.48 -17.94 47.39
CA ILE A 23 5.24 -19.38 47.64
C ILE A 23 6.30 -20.21 46.86
N PRO A 24 6.77 -21.38 47.36
CA PRO A 24 7.76 -22.19 46.66
C PRO A 24 7.23 -22.72 45.33
N VAL A 25 8.09 -22.64 44.32
CA VAL A 25 7.83 -22.86 42.90
C VAL A 25 8.03 -24.33 42.55
N GLU A 26 7.02 -24.98 41.99
CA GLU A 26 7.27 -26.21 41.21
C GLU A 26 6.60 -26.26 39.83
N ARG A 27 5.90 -25.20 39.39
CA ARG A 27 5.55 -24.93 37.97
C ARG A 27 4.90 -23.55 37.89
N LEU A 28 5.58 -22.58 37.27
CA LEU A 28 4.99 -21.28 36.96
C LEU A 28 4.20 -21.41 35.66
N LEU A 29 2.98 -20.87 35.63
CA LEU A 29 2.12 -20.79 34.47
C LEU A 29 2.82 -20.05 33.32
N LEU A 30 3.60 -19.01 33.64
CA LEU A 30 4.42 -18.29 32.68
C LEU A 30 5.78 -18.94 32.47
N ARG A 31 6.13 -19.15 31.20
CA ARG A 31 7.50 -19.41 30.75
C ARG A 31 8.30 -18.11 30.78
N ARG A 32 9.00 -17.87 31.90
CA ARG A 32 9.75 -16.61 32.14
C ARG A 32 10.82 -16.33 31.08
N ASP A 33 11.44 -17.37 30.55
CA ASP A 33 12.39 -17.30 29.43
C ASP A 33 11.76 -16.70 28.16
N LEU A 34 10.54 -17.11 27.83
CA LEU A 34 9.79 -16.56 26.69
C LEU A 34 9.33 -15.13 26.94
N LEU A 35 8.96 -14.79 28.19
CA LEU A 35 8.60 -13.42 28.57
C LEU A 35 9.78 -12.45 28.44
N GLU A 36 10.97 -12.86 28.87
CA GLU A 36 12.20 -12.06 28.72
C GLU A 36 12.62 -11.93 27.26
N HIS A 37 12.51 -13.01 26.47
CA HIS A 37 12.78 -12.95 25.03
C HIS A 37 11.82 -12.00 24.30
N ALA A 38 10.53 -12.07 24.63
CA ALA A 38 9.51 -11.18 24.12
C ALA A 38 9.82 -9.71 24.47
N LYS A 39 10.22 -9.43 25.72
CA LYS A 39 10.64 -8.11 26.16
C LYS A 39 11.84 -7.58 25.37
N GLU A 40 12.82 -8.43 25.10
CA GLU A 40 13.98 -8.10 24.27
C GLU A 40 13.55 -7.76 22.83
N SER A 41 12.77 -8.63 22.20
CA SER A 41 12.24 -8.43 20.83
C SER A 41 11.44 -7.13 20.71
N LEU A 42 10.64 -6.82 21.71
CA LEU A 42 9.84 -5.60 21.76
C LEU A 42 10.68 -4.33 21.94
N THR A 43 11.69 -4.38 22.82
CA THR A 43 12.63 -3.28 23.06
C THR A 43 13.44 -2.97 21.80
N LEU A 44 13.92 -4.00 21.11
CA LEU A 44 14.70 -3.88 19.88
C LEU A 44 13.89 -3.29 18.71
N SER A 45 12.56 -3.45 18.73
CA SER A 45 11.66 -2.92 17.70
C SER A 45 11.24 -1.45 17.94
N GLY A 46 11.82 -0.76 18.93
CA GLY A 46 11.66 0.69 19.11
C GLY A 46 10.35 1.13 19.77
N ILE A 47 9.54 0.19 20.28
CA ILE A 47 8.33 0.50 21.04
C ILE A 47 8.73 0.69 22.51
N GLY A 48 9.09 1.91 22.91
CA GLY A 48 9.50 2.18 24.29
C GLY A 48 8.33 2.46 25.24
N CYS A 49 7.32 3.21 24.78
CA CYS A 49 6.23 3.68 25.64
C CYS A 49 5.01 2.74 25.59
N GLY A 50 4.69 2.09 26.71
CA GLY A 50 3.50 1.24 26.88
C GLY A 50 3.79 -0.25 27.09
N ILE A 51 5.02 -0.70 26.86
CA ILE A 51 5.40 -2.11 27.01
C ILE A 51 5.45 -2.55 28.46
N ASP A 52 6.01 -1.71 29.33
CA ASP A 52 6.05 -2.01 30.75
C ASP A 52 4.64 -2.15 31.35
N ALA A 53 3.66 -1.42 30.83
CA ALA A 53 2.26 -1.54 31.23
C ALA A 53 1.64 -2.87 30.74
N LEU A 54 1.90 -3.25 29.48
CA LEU A 54 1.43 -4.52 28.92
C LEU A 54 2.07 -5.72 29.64
N ILE A 55 3.38 -5.67 29.90
CA ILE A 55 4.10 -6.71 30.64
C ILE A 55 3.57 -6.80 32.07
N ALA A 56 3.40 -5.67 32.76
CA ALA A 56 2.83 -5.66 34.11
C ALA A 56 1.42 -6.23 34.16
N ASP A 57 0.61 -6.04 33.11
CA ASP A 57 -0.73 -6.62 33.00
C ASP A 57 -0.68 -8.13 32.75
N VAL A 58 0.22 -8.60 31.88
CA VAL A 58 0.49 -10.03 31.64
C VAL A 58 0.95 -10.74 32.91
N GLU A 59 1.91 -10.16 33.64
CA GLU A 59 2.41 -10.72 34.91
C GLU A 59 1.28 -10.81 35.95
N ARG A 60 0.46 -9.76 36.07
CA ARG A 60 -0.69 -9.73 36.99
C ARG A 60 -1.70 -10.84 36.68
N HIS A 61 -2.07 -11.01 35.41
CA HIS A 61 -3.02 -12.04 34.99
C HIS A 61 -2.45 -13.44 35.17
N ALA A 62 -1.16 -13.62 34.91
CA ALA A 62 -0.49 -14.90 35.11
C ALA A 62 -0.41 -15.32 36.58
N ASP A 63 -0.07 -14.40 37.48
CA ASP A 63 -0.06 -14.67 38.93
C ASP A 63 -1.46 -15.08 39.42
N TYR A 64 -2.50 -14.50 38.83
CA TYR A 64 -3.88 -14.84 39.16
C TYR A 64 -4.30 -16.21 38.62
N LEU A 65 -3.99 -16.49 37.35
CA LEU A 65 -4.25 -17.77 36.73
C LEU A 65 -3.45 -18.91 37.39
N GLN A 66 -2.28 -18.63 37.94
CA GLN A 66 -1.51 -19.56 38.75
C GLN A 66 -2.25 -19.95 40.05
N GLN A 67 -2.90 -19.00 40.70
CA GLN A 67 -3.73 -19.30 41.89
C GLN A 67 -4.91 -20.19 41.49
N CYS A 68 -5.54 -19.89 40.35
CA CYS A 68 -6.60 -20.72 39.79
C CYS A 68 -6.09 -22.14 39.46
N SER A 69 -4.89 -22.29 38.89
CA SER A 69 -4.35 -23.61 38.54
C SER A 69 -4.08 -24.48 39.77
N VAL A 70 -3.63 -23.88 40.88
CA VAL A 70 -3.43 -24.60 42.15
C VAL A 70 -4.76 -25.14 42.69
N GLU A 71 -5.82 -24.34 42.68
CA GLU A 71 -7.14 -24.79 43.13
C GLU A 71 -7.75 -25.80 42.15
N ALA A 72 -7.58 -25.60 40.84
CA ALA A 72 -8.00 -26.55 39.81
C ALA A 72 -7.31 -27.93 39.98
N GLU A 73 -6.03 -27.96 40.32
CA GLU A 73 -5.34 -29.21 40.62
C GLU A 73 -5.86 -29.88 41.90
N ALA A 74 -6.19 -29.10 42.93
CA ALA A 74 -6.83 -29.62 44.13
C ALA A 74 -8.22 -30.21 43.84
N VAL A 75 -9.00 -29.59 42.94
CA VAL A 75 -10.28 -30.13 42.44
C VAL A 75 -10.06 -31.46 41.71
N ILE A 76 -9.04 -31.56 40.84
CA ILE A 76 -8.70 -32.79 40.13
C ILE A 76 -8.30 -33.91 41.11
N ARG A 77 -7.67 -33.57 42.23
CA ARG A 77 -7.33 -34.53 43.30
C ARG A 77 -8.52 -34.87 44.21
N GLY A 78 -9.71 -34.31 43.96
CA GLY A 78 -10.94 -34.63 44.68
C GLY A 78 -11.22 -33.75 45.92
N ASN A 79 -10.55 -32.60 46.08
CA ASN A 79 -10.82 -31.67 47.18
C ASN A 79 -12.09 -30.84 46.88
N ILE A 80 -13.17 -31.11 47.61
CA ILE A 80 -14.49 -30.47 47.42
C ILE A 80 -14.47 -28.98 47.80
N ASP A 81 -13.64 -28.57 48.77
CA ASP A 81 -13.52 -27.16 49.18
C ASP A 81 -12.79 -26.33 48.11
N ALA A 82 -11.90 -26.98 47.34
CA ALA A 82 -11.20 -26.34 46.22
C ALA A 82 -12.16 -25.95 45.10
N THR A 83 -13.27 -26.68 44.90
CA THR A 83 -14.31 -26.31 43.93
C THR A 83 -14.87 -24.92 44.22
N THR A 84 -15.22 -24.66 45.49
CA THR A 84 -15.77 -23.36 45.90
C THR A 84 -14.72 -22.27 45.78
N ARG A 85 -13.47 -22.53 46.19
CA ARG A 85 -12.37 -21.55 46.07
C ARG A 85 -12.05 -21.22 44.62
N LEU A 86 -11.97 -22.22 43.74
CA LEU A 86 -11.75 -22.00 42.30
C LEU A 86 -12.89 -21.16 41.70
N TRP A 87 -14.14 -21.44 42.06
CA TRP A 87 -15.28 -20.67 41.57
C TRP A 87 -15.28 -19.21 42.07
N LEU A 88 -14.95 -19.00 43.35
CA LEU A 88 -14.81 -17.66 43.92
C LEU A 88 -13.64 -16.90 43.30
N LEU A 89 -12.52 -17.59 43.05
CA LEU A 89 -11.40 -17.03 42.30
C LEU A 89 -11.91 -16.61 40.92
N LEU A 90 -12.50 -17.51 40.13
CA LEU A 90 -13.03 -17.22 38.78
C LEU A 90 -14.03 -16.04 38.72
N ARG A 91 -14.60 -15.59 39.85
CA ARG A 91 -15.53 -14.45 39.89
C ARG A 91 -14.93 -13.14 40.37
N GLN A 92 -13.67 -13.10 40.80
CA GLN A 92 -13.05 -11.83 41.18
C GLN A 92 -12.89 -10.95 39.94
N SER A 93 -13.36 -9.70 40.02
CA SER A 93 -13.16 -8.75 38.94
C SER A 93 -11.69 -8.37 38.87
N ILE A 94 -11.04 -8.74 37.77
CA ILE A 94 -9.75 -8.17 37.38
C ILE A 94 -10.08 -7.13 36.32
N GLU A 95 -9.73 -5.88 36.60
CA GLU A 95 -9.86 -4.79 35.63
C GLU A 95 -9.03 -5.15 34.39
N THR A 96 -9.72 -5.44 33.28
CA THR A 96 -9.11 -5.69 31.97
C THR A 96 -9.28 -4.41 31.16
N GLU A 97 -8.28 -3.54 31.19
CA GLU A 97 -8.38 -2.18 30.62
C GLU A 97 -8.30 -2.15 29.09
N GLN A 98 -7.90 -3.23 28.41
CA GLN A 98 -7.64 -3.20 26.97
C GLN A 98 -8.29 -4.36 26.22
N LYS A 99 -9.21 -4.03 25.29
CA LYS A 99 -9.75 -4.96 24.30
C LYS A 99 -9.46 -4.41 22.90
N LEU A 100 -8.63 -5.10 22.12
CA LEU A 100 -8.52 -4.81 20.69
C LEU A 100 -9.76 -5.33 19.95
N PRO A 101 -10.23 -4.65 18.89
CA PRO A 101 -11.26 -5.17 18.00
C PRO A 101 -10.87 -6.52 17.41
N SER A 102 -11.80 -7.49 17.39
CA SER A 102 -11.55 -8.85 16.88
C SER A 102 -11.22 -8.89 15.38
N SER A 103 -11.53 -7.86 14.62
CA SER A 103 -11.13 -7.73 13.21
C SER A 103 -9.62 -7.50 13.06
N ILE A 104 -9.06 -6.59 13.86
CA ILE A 104 -7.64 -6.26 13.88
C ILE A 104 -6.82 -7.48 14.32
N LEU A 105 -7.30 -8.20 15.33
CA LEU A 105 -6.64 -9.43 15.80
C LEU A 105 -6.63 -10.54 14.75
N LYS A 106 -7.70 -10.69 13.96
CA LYS A 106 -7.77 -11.69 12.87
C LYS A 106 -6.84 -11.36 11.71
N ASP A 107 -6.78 -10.09 11.31
CA ASP A 107 -5.95 -9.66 10.18
C ASP A 107 -4.45 -9.74 10.48
N LEU A 108 -4.05 -9.57 11.75
CA LEU A 108 -2.64 -9.53 12.16
C LEU A 108 -2.10 -10.86 12.68
N ALA A 109 -2.92 -11.64 13.40
CA ALA A 109 -2.46 -12.88 14.02
C ALA A 109 -2.53 -14.09 13.08
N GLY A 110 -3.34 -14.02 12.01
CA GLY A 110 -3.63 -15.19 11.17
C GLY A 110 -4.01 -16.40 12.02
N ASP A 111 -3.37 -17.54 11.75
CA ASP A 111 -3.58 -18.79 12.50
C ASP A 111 -3.04 -18.76 13.94
N ALA A 112 -2.17 -17.79 14.31
CA ALA A 112 -1.62 -17.72 15.66
C ALA A 112 -2.71 -17.46 16.72
N TRP A 113 -3.82 -16.80 16.34
CA TRP A 113 -4.98 -16.59 17.23
C TRP A 113 -5.70 -17.89 17.59
N SER A 114 -5.52 -18.95 16.80
CA SER A 114 -6.11 -20.27 17.05
C SER A 114 -5.28 -21.15 17.96
N ARG A 115 -4.04 -20.76 18.28
CA ARG A 115 -3.10 -21.53 19.10
C ARG A 115 -3.08 -20.98 20.53
N PRO A 116 -2.96 -21.84 21.56
CA PRO A 116 -2.80 -21.37 22.93
C PRO A 116 -1.52 -20.54 23.07
N PRO A 117 -1.46 -19.57 24.00
CA PRO A 117 -0.30 -18.71 24.13
C PRO A 117 0.93 -19.56 24.48
N SER A 118 1.97 -19.52 23.66
CA SER A 118 3.27 -20.16 23.91
C SER A 118 3.93 -19.72 25.22
N VAL A 119 3.64 -18.51 25.71
CA VAL A 119 4.09 -18.00 27.02
C VAL A 119 3.45 -18.73 28.21
N VAL A 120 2.36 -19.47 27.98
CA VAL A 120 1.67 -20.27 28.98
C VAL A 120 2.11 -21.73 28.89
N ASP A 121 2.43 -22.35 30.02
CA ASP A 121 2.67 -23.80 30.07
C ASP A 121 1.36 -24.56 29.75
N GLY A 122 1.35 -25.23 28.58
CA GLY A 122 0.21 -25.99 28.09
C GLY A 122 -0.29 -27.05 29.07
N ASP A 123 0.60 -27.70 29.84
CA ASP A 123 0.22 -28.69 30.84
C ASP A 123 -0.57 -28.04 31.99
N VAL A 124 -0.15 -26.85 32.41
CA VAL A 124 -0.79 -26.11 33.50
C VAL A 124 -2.14 -25.58 33.03
N LEU A 125 -2.23 -25.07 31.80
CA LEU A 125 -3.49 -24.63 31.19
C LEU A 125 -4.50 -25.76 31.06
N LEU A 126 -4.06 -26.95 30.62
CA LEU A 126 -4.91 -28.13 30.52
C LEU A 126 -5.46 -28.57 31.88
N ARG A 127 -4.61 -28.57 32.92
CA ARG A 127 -5.04 -28.87 34.30
C ARG A 127 -6.00 -27.81 34.83
N LEU A 128 -5.79 -26.54 34.51
CA LEU A 128 -6.70 -25.47 34.87
C LEU A 128 -8.08 -25.70 34.25
N ILE A 129 -8.15 -25.92 32.93
CA ILE A 129 -9.40 -26.20 32.21
C ILE A 129 -10.10 -27.45 32.79
N ALA A 130 -9.35 -28.54 33.01
CA ALA A 130 -9.90 -29.77 33.55
C ALA A 130 -10.45 -29.58 34.98
N GLY A 131 -9.77 -28.80 35.82
CA GLY A 131 -10.24 -28.47 37.16
C GLY A 131 -11.46 -27.55 37.14
N VAL A 132 -11.55 -26.62 36.18
CA VAL A 132 -12.74 -25.77 35.97
C VAL A 132 -13.95 -26.60 35.59
N VAL A 133 -13.82 -27.48 34.59
CA VAL A 133 -14.91 -28.35 34.15
C VAL A 133 -15.36 -29.28 35.28
N ARG A 134 -14.41 -29.81 36.06
CA ARG A 134 -14.71 -30.70 37.20
C ARG A 134 -15.27 -29.97 38.42
N ALA A 135 -15.00 -28.68 38.56
CA ALA A 135 -15.55 -27.85 39.62
C ALA A 135 -17.01 -27.46 39.35
N ALA A 136 -17.43 -27.41 38.09
CA ALA A 136 -18.80 -27.10 37.73
C ALA A 136 -19.77 -28.24 38.09
N ASN A 137 -20.92 -27.89 38.66
CA ASN A 137 -21.96 -28.88 38.97
C ASN A 137 -22.91 -29.12 37.78
N GLN A 138 -22.96 -28.18 36.83
CA GLN A 138 -23.83 -28.24 35.65
C GLN A 138 -23.14 -27.61 34.43
N PRO A 139 -23.52 -27.99 33.20
CA PRO A 139 -22.90 -27.46 31.97
C PRO A 139 -22.89 -25.93 31.89
N ALA A 140 -24.02 -25.28 32.22
CA ALA A 140 -24.11 -23.82 32.20
C ALA A 140 -23.14 -23.12 33.19
N GLU A 141 -22.79 -23.79 34.29
CA GLU A 141 -21.79 -23.30 35.23
C GLU A 141 -20.37 -23.47 34.68
N ALA A 142 -20.08 -24.59 34.02
CA ALA A 142 -18.82 -24.80 33.32
C ALA A 142 -18.61 -23.75 32.22
N ASP A 143 -19.65 -23.44 31.45
CA ASP A 143 -19.61 -22.43 30.39
C ASP A 143 -19.30 -21.04 30.93
N LEU A 144 -19.94 -20.67 32.05
CA LEU A 144 -19.66 -19.40 32.71
C LEU A 144 -18.20 -19.34 33.20
N MET A 145 -17.73 -20.39 33.87
CA MET A 145 -16.37 -20.46 34.41
C MET A 145 -15.31 -20.46 33.30
N LEU A 146 -15.54 -21.19 32.20
CA LEU A 146 -14.65 -21.21 31.03
C LEU A 146 -14.69 -19.87 30.28
N GLY A 147 -15.84 -19.23 30.18
CA GLY A 147 -15.98 -17.90 29.63
C GLY A 147 -15.16 -16.87 30.40
N THR A 148 -15.16 -16.94 31.74
CA THR A 148 -14.33 -16.06 32.57
C THR A 148 -12.84 -16.40 32.46
N LEU A 149 -12.48 -17.67 32.45
CA LEU A 149 -11.10 -18.11 32.21
C LEU A 149 -10.56 -17.58 30.87
N ALA A 150 -11.35 -17.64 29.80
CA ALA A 150 -10.98 -17.12 28.49
C ALA A 150 -10.74 -15.60 28.50
N GLN A 151 -11.57 -14.84 29.23
CA GLN A 151 -11.38 -13.40 29.40
C GLN A 151 -10.03 -13.08 30.05
N TRP A 152 -9.59 -13.89 31.01
CA TRP A 152 -8.32 -13.69 31.71
C TRP A 152 -7.10 -14.16 30.95
N LEU A 153 -7.27 -15.05 29.99
CA LEU A 153 -6.21 -15.42 29.06
C LEU A 153 -6.00 -14.34 27.98
N SER A 154 -6.98 -13.45 27.75
CA SER A 154 -6.94 -12.45 26.67
C SER A 154 -5.68 -11.57 26.66
N PRO A 155 -5.16 -11.05 27.79
CA PRO A 155 -3.93 -10.25 27.79
C PRO A 155 -2.69 -11.04 27.37
N LEU A 156 -2.64 -12.34 27.68
CA LEU A 156 -1.55 -13.23 27.26
C LEU A 156 -1.56 -13.45 25.74
N PHE A 157 -2.74 -13.61 25.13
CA PHE A 157 -2.87 -13.67 23.67
C PHE A 157 -2.47 -12.37 22.99
N LEU A 158 -2.93 -11.24 23.54
CA LEU A 158 -2.58 -9.92 23.02
C LEU A 158 -1.06 -9.74 23.02
N PHE A 159 -0.40 -10.12 24.11
CA PHE A 159 1.05 -10.06 24.22
C PHE A 159 1.77 -10.81 23.09
N GLU A 160 1.36 -12.04 22.77
CA GLU A 160 2.00 -12.81 21.69
C GLU A 160 1.80 -12.20 20.30
N VAL A 161 0.64 -11.60 20.05
CA VAL A 161 0.38 -10.90 18.80
C VAL A 161 1.34 -9.70 18.65
N VAL A 162 1.57 -8.96 19.73
CA VAL A 162 2.51 -7.83 19.73
C VAL A 162 3.95 -8.33 19.54
N VAL A 163 4.34 -9.44 20.18
CA VAL A 163 5.68 -10.05 20.03
C VAL A 163 5.92 -10.54 18.61
N SER A 164 4.96 -11.26 18.03
CA SER A 164 5.04 -11.75 16.65
C SER A 164 5.17 -10.59 15.65
N ALA A 165 4.40 -9.52 15.82
CA ALA A 165 4.53 -8.34 14.98
C ALA A 165 5.89 -7.64 15.17
N ALA A 166 6.43 -7.61 16.38
CA ALA A 166 7.76 -7.06 16.64
C ALA A 166 8.87 -7.88 15.97
N GLU A 167 8.76 -9.21 15.96
CA GLU A 167 9.68 -10.09 15.25
C GLU A 167 9.59 -9.93 13.72
N GLN A 168 8.37 -9.78 13.18
CA GLN A 168 8.17 -9.49 11.76
C GLN A 168 8.76 -8.14 11.36
N ALA A 169 8.63 -7.11 12.21
CA ALA A 169 9.27 -5.82 11.99
C ALA A 169 10.80 -5.93 11.95
N ARG A 170 11.42 -6.76 12.81
CA ARG A 170 12.86 -7.05 12.74
C ARG A 170 13.28 -7.72 11.44
N GLN A 171 12.37 -8.45 10.79
CA GLN A 171 12.58 -9.07 9.48
C GLN A 171 12.27 -8.10 8.30
N GLY A 172 12.10 -6.80 8.58
CA GLY A 172 11.85 -5.77 7.56
C GLY A 172 10.36 -5.56 7.23
N ARG A 173 9.43 -6.17 7.97
CA ARG A 173 7.98 -6.04 7.77
C ARG A 173 7.35 -5.15 8.85
N SER A 174 7.66 -3.85 8.84
CA SER A 174 7.24 -2.91 9.91
C SER A 174 5.74 -2.62 9.96
N GLN A 175 5.00 -2.86 8.87
CA GLN A 175 3.59 -2.50 8.73
C GLN A 175 2.66 -3.15 9.77
N ALA A 176 2.92 -4.40 10.15
CA ALA A 176 2.14 -5.10 11.19
C ALA A 176 2.32 -4.43 12.57
N LEU A 177 3.57 -4.07 12.88
CA LEU A 177 3.92 -3.41 14.13
C LEU A 177 3.37 -1.98 14.19
N GLU A 178 3.46 -1.23 13.09
CA GLU A 178 2.88 0.13 12.96
C GLU A 178 1.35 0.12 13.10
N THR A 179 0.68 -0.93 12.61
CA THR A 179 -0.77 -1.09 12.75
C THR A 179 -1.18 -1.36 14.19
N ILE A 180 -0.45 -2.23 14.90
CA ILE A 180 -0.69 -2.54 16.33
C ILE A 180 -0.39 -1.32 17.20
N ALA A 181 0.74 -0.68 16.94
CA ALA A 181 1.14 0.59 17.52
C ALA A 181 0.03 1.64 17.40
N GLY A 182 -0.45 1.87 16.18
CA GLY A 182 -1.55 2.79 15.92
C GLY A 182 -2.84 2.41 16.64
N ALA A 183 -3.16 1.11 16.72
CA ALA A 183 -4.37 0.64 17.40
C ALA A 183 -4.29 0.76 18.93
N LEU A 184 -3.13 0.48 19.54
CA LEU A 184 -2.91 0.58 20.99
C LEU A 184 -2.79 2.04 21.47
N TRP A 185 -2.36 2.97 20.60
CA TRP A 185 -2.04 4.35 20.98
C TRP A 185 -2.94 5.43 20.39
N ALA A 186 -3.86 5.11 19.49
CA ALA A 186 -4.81 6.10 18.99
C ALA A 186 -5.85 6.47 20.07
N ASP A 187 -5.83 7.72 20.54
CA ASP A 187 -6.75 8.27 21.55
C ASP A 187 -8.23 8.09 21.19
N ARG A 188 -8.56 8.15 19.90
CA ARG A 188 -9.89 7.86 19.31
C ARG A 188 -10.47 6.52 19.77
N TRP A 189 -9.63 5.51 20.00
CA TRP A 189 -10.09 4.18 20.39
C TRP A 189 -10.21 4.06 21.91
N ARG A 190 -9.40 4.78 22.71
CA ARG A 190 -9.54 4.85 24.17
C ARG A 190 -10.91 5.42 24.59
N GLU A 191 -11.44 6.39 23.86
CA GLU A 191 -12.79 6.93 24.12
C GLU A 191 -13.91 5.92 23.82
N SER A 192 -13.69 5.02 22.87
CA SER A 192 -14.64 3.92 22.54
C SER A 192 -14.58 2.76 23.55
N PHE A 193 -13.57 2.75 24.42
CA PHE A 193 -13.30 1.71 25.42
C PHE A 193 -13.40 2.21 26.87
N SER A 194 -13.70 3.50 27.08
CA SER A 194 -14.19 3.94 28.38
C SER A 194 -15.46 3.14 28.68
N PRO A 195 -15.61 2.56 29.89
CA PRO A 195 -16.83 1.86 30.24
C PRO A 195 -18.00 2.77 29.91
N SER A 196 -18.96 2.30 29.11
CA SER A 196 -20.26 2.95 29.12
C SER A 196 -20.66 3.08 30.60
N PRO A 197 -21.09 4.25 31.09
CA PRO A 197 -21.55 4.38 32.46
C PRO A 197 -22.78 3.51 32.74
N ASP A 198 -23.34 2.86 31.71
CA ASP A 198 -24.25 1.75 31.89
C ASP A 198 -23.49 0.54 32.46
N PRO A 199 -23.76 0.13 33.72
CA PRO A 199 -23.26 -1.14 34.21
C PRO A 199 -23.69 -2.20 33.21
N VAL A 200 -22.74 -3.06 32.79
CA VAL A 200 -23.05 -4.26 32.03
C VAL A 200 -24.30 -4.86 32.65
N VAL A 201 -25.42 -4.79 31.92
CA VAL A 201 -26.63 -5.50 32.29
C VAL A 201 -26.27 -6.97 32.12
N VAL A 202 -25.68 -7.53 33.18
CA VAL A 202 -25.84 -8.94 33.49
C VAL A 202 -27.34 -9.11 33.44
N ARG A 203 -27.84 -9.76 32.37
CA ARG A 203 -29.23 -10.17 32.32
C ARG A 203 -29.52 -10.76 33.70
N PRO A 204 -30.51 -10.24 34.46
CA PRO A 204 -30.87 -10.88 35.70
C PRO A 204 -31.11 -12.35 35.34
N PRO A 205 -30.52 -13.30 36.10
CA PRO A 205 -30.82 -14.71 35.87
C PRO A 205 -32.34 -14.78 35.80
N GLY A 206 -32.85 -15.40 34.71
CA GLY A 206 -34.28 -15.65 34.59
C GLY A 206 -34.78 -16.20 35.93
N THR A 207 -35.99 -15.83 36.31
CA THR A 207 -36.65 -15.97 37.62
C THR A 207 -36.75 -17.40 38.20
N GLY A 208 -35.85 -18.31 37.84
CA GLY A 208 -35.50 -19.48 38.62
C GLY A 208 -34.81 -19.06 39.91
N THR A 209 -35.50 -19.33 41.02
CA THR A 209 -35.04 -19.35 42.40
C THR A 209 -33.52 -19.48 42.55
N SER A 210 -32.90 -18.54 43.27
CA SER A 210 -31.52 -18.64 43.76
C SER A 210 -31.25 -20.07 44.26
N PRO A 211 -30.23 -20.78 43.75
CA PRO A 211 -29.87 -22.08 44.31
C PRO A 211 -29.36 -21.82 45.73
N GLY A 212 -30.11 -22.29 46.72
CA GLY A 212 -29.64 -22.30 48.11
C GLY A 212 -28.33 -23.07 48.20
N LEU A 213 -27.34 -22.49 48.86
CA LEU A 213 -25.99 -23.06 49.06
C LEU A 213 -25.95 -24.31 49.97
N ASP A 214 -27.12 -24.88 50.34
CA ASP A 214 -27.26 -25.87 51.41
C ASP A 214 -27.85 -27.24 50.99
N THR A 215 -28.11 -27.51 49.70
CA THR A 215 -28.44 -28.89 49.30
C THR A 215 -27.16 -29.73 49.18
N PRO A 216 -27.13 -30.97 49.71
CA PRO A 216 -25.97 -31.83 49.61
C PRO A 216 -25.64 -32.06 48.14
N ARG A 217 -24.43 -31.65 47.73
CA ARG A 217 -23.92 -31.78 46.36
C ARG A 217 -24.09 -33.24 45.91
N ALA A 218 -24.93 -33.47 44.91
CA ALA A 218 -25.01 -34.77 44.27
C ALA A 218 -23.65 -35.06 43.57
N PRO A 219 -23.18 -36.32 43.57
CA PRO A 219 -21.99 -36.69 42.82
C PRO A 219 -22.17 -36.34 41.34
N PHE A 220 -21.15 -35.77 40.72
CA PHE A 220 -21.09 -35.50 39.28
C PHE A 220 -21.45 -36.75 38.49
N ASP A 221 -22.49 -36.67 37.65
CA ASP A 221 -22.88 -37.71 36.70
C ASP A 221 -22.44 -37.32 35.27
N PRO A 222 -21.34 -37.93 34.75
CA PRO A 222 -20.85 -37.67 33.39
C PRO A 222 -21.90 -37.96 32.30
N ALA A 223 -22.90 -38.81 32.57
CA ALA A 223 -23.93 -39.15 31.58
C ALA A 223 -24.89 -38.00 31.27
N SER A 224 -25.00 -37.01 32.17
CA SER A 224 -25.84 -35.81 31.97
C SER A 224 -25.38 -34.90 30.83
N TRP A 225 -24.14 -35.09 30.32
CA TRP A 225 -23.59 -34.36 29.18
C TRP A 225 -23.98 -34.94 27.81
N VAL A 226 -24.65 -36.10 27.77
CA VAL A 226 -24.91 -36.86 26.53
C VAL A 226 -26.30 -36.58 25.93
N ASP A 227 -27.10 -35.68 26.52
CA ASP A 227 -28.45 -35.37 26.01
C ASP A 227 -28.40 -34.47 24.74
N PRO A 228 -28.83 -34.95 23.55
CA PRO A 228 -28.75 -34.21 22.30
C PRO A 228 -29.67 -32.97 22.22
N LEU A 229 -30.57 -32.76 23.18
CA LEU A 229 -31.48 -31.60 23.21
C LEU A 229 -30.89 -30.34 23.85
N PHE A 230 -29.73 -30.42 24.50
CA PHE A 230 -29.00 -29.28 25.04
C PHE A 230 -27.60 -29.19 24.42
N LYS A 231 -27.53 -28.83 23.13
CA LYS A 231 -26.29 -28.27 22.59
C LYS A 231 -26.18 -26.81 23.03
N PRO A 232 -25.25 -26.43 23.92
CA PRO A 232 -25.03 -25.03 24.25
C PRO A 232 -24.67 -24.28 22.96
N VAL A 233 -25.43 -23.22 22.67
CA VAL A 233 -25.11 -22.28 21.59
C VAL A 233 -23.95 -21.43 22.07
N PHE A 234 -22.74 -21.95 21.90
CA PHE A 234 -21.54 -21.13 21.98
C PHE A 234 -21.53 -20.20 20.77
N ASP A 235 -21.65 -18.90 21.01
CA ASP A 235 -21.36 -17.88 20.02
C ASP A 235 -19.92 -18.12 19.50
N GLY A 236 -19.72 -17.97 18.18
CA GLY A 236 -18.66 -18.61 17.38
C GLY A 236 -17.19 -18.27 17.70
N ARG A 237 -16.90 -17.73 18.90
CA ARG A 237 -15.56 -17.46 19.41
C ARG A 237 -14.95 -18.60 20.26
N TYR A 238 -15.73 -19.57 20.76
CA TYR A 238 -15.23 -20.50 21.80
C TYR A 238 -15.61 -21.98 21.66
N SER A 239 -16.22 -22.41 20.55
CA SER A 239 -16.58 -23.83 20.31
C SER A 239 -15.39 -24.79 20.24
N GLY A 240 -14.17 -24.28 20.08
CA GLY A 240 -12.95 -25.10 20.05
C GLY A 240 -12.50 -25.63 21.41
N TRP A 241 -12.79 -24.97 22.54
CA TRP A 241 -12.01 -25.14 23.77
C TRP A 241 -12.43 -26.31 24.66
N SER A 242 -13.73 -26.57 24.81
CA SER A 242 -14.25 -27.76 25.51
C SER A 242 -13.99 -29.06 24.73
N CYS A 243 -14.02 -28.97 23.39
CA CYS A 243 -13.60 -30.06 22.51
C CYS A 243 -12.09 -30.26 22.55
N MET A 244 -11.26 -29.21 22.52
CA MET A 244 -9.80 -29.33 22.54
C MET A 244 -9.27 -30.02 23.80
N GLY A 245 -9.90 -29.90 24.97
CA GLY A 245 -9.46 -30.64 26.17
C GLY A 245 -9.66 -32.16 26.04
N GLY A 246 -10.81 -32.59 25.50
CA GLY A 246 -11.10 -33.99 25.20
C GLY A 246 -10.29 -34.53 24.03
N VAL A 247 -10.16 -33.74 22.97
CA VAL A 247 -9.37 -34.07 21.77
C VAL A 247 -7.87 -34.07 22.07
N HIS A 248 -7.31 -33.14 22.84
CA HIS A 248 -5.88 -33.18 23.24
C HIS A 248 -5.59 -34.30 24.23
N LYS A 249 -6.50 -34.63 25.15
CA LYS A 249 -6.34 -35.82 26.00
C LYS A 249 -6.35 -37.08 25.15
N SER A 250 -7.36 -37.25 24.28
CA SER A 250 -7.41 -38.35 23.32
C SER A 250 -6.20 -38.36 22.40
N MET A 251 -5.72 -37.23 21.87
CA MET A 251 -4.53 -37.14 21.01
C MET A 251 -3.23 -37.45 21.77
N SER A 252 -3.10 -37.02 23.04
CA SER A 252 -1.97 -37.38 23.90
C SER A 252 -1.96 -38.86 24.31
N GLU A 253 -3.14 -39.49 24.27
CA GLU A 253 -3.33 -40.91 24.46
C GLU A 253 -3.16 -41.67 23.13
N VAL A 254 -3.48 -41.07 21.97
CA VAL A 254 -3.39 -41.64 20.61
C VAL A 254 -1.96 -41.99 20.21
N ASP A 255 -0.96 -41.25 20.68
CA ASP A 255 0.47 -41.59 20.49
C ASP A 255 0.89 -42.93 21.17
N ARG A 256 0.00 -43.58 21.93
CA ARG A 256 0.33 -44.78 22.74
C ARG A 256 -0.37 -46.09 22.34
N PHE A 257 -1.27 -46.11 21.34
CA PHE A 257 -2.22 -47.24 21.19
C PHE A 257 -2.06 -48.16 19.97
N GLY A 258 -0.89 -48.20 19.34
CA GLY A 258 -0.54 -49.30 18.44
C GLY A 258 0.95 -49.30 18.15
N SER A 259 1.54 -50.46 17.89
CA SER A 259 2.86 -50.50 17.24
C SER A 259 2.75 -49.71 15.93
N ASN A 260 3.81 -49.01 15.53
CA ASN A 260 3.82 -48.35 14.23
C ASN A 260 3.66 -49.40 13.12
N TYR A 261 3.00 -49.04 12.02
CA TYR A 261 3.07 -49.88 10.83
C TYR A 261 4.41 -49.66 10.12
N THR A 262 4.87 -50.68 9.40
CA THR A 262 6.00 -50.56 8.48
C THR A 262 5.56 -50.90 7.07
N ILE A 263 5.85 -50.02 6.11
CA ILE A 263 5.79 -50.32 4.68
C ILE A 263 7.18 -50.76 4.26
N ASP A 264 7.28 -52.00 3.80
CA ASP A 264 8.55 -52.63 3.41
C ASP A 264 8.79 -52.53 1.90
N SER A 265 7.73 -52.65 1.08
CA SER A 265 7.86 -52.63 -0.38
C SER A 265 6.55 -52.34 -1.13
N LEU A 266 6.69 -52.05 -2.42
CA LEU A 266 5.59 -51.80 -3.35
C LEU A 266 5.76 -52.69 -4.61
N SER A 267 4.71 -53.42 -5.02
CA SER A 267 4.81 -54.42 -6.10
C SER A 267 4.98 -53.84 -7.52
N ASN A 268 4.68 -52.55 -7.72
CA ASN A 268 4.97 -51.79 -8.94
C ASN A 268 5.08 -50.29 -8.62
N PRO A 269 6.27 -49.78 -8.27
CA PRO A 269 6.44 -48.38 -7.87
C PRO A 269 6.16 -47.38 -8.98
N GLU A 270 6.04 -47.82 -10.24
CA GLU A 270 5.83 -46.97 -11.43
C GLU A 270 4.42 -47.15 -12.01
N ALA A 271 3.48 -47.70 -11.23
CA ALA A 271 2.13 -47.95 -11.72
C ALA A 271 1.41 -46.68 -12.18
N CYS A 272 0.65 -46.80 -13.26
CA CYS A 272 -0.17 -45.73 -13.81
C CYS A 272 -1.62 -45.83 -13.33
N ALA A 273 -2.38 -44.76 -13.55
CA ALA A 273 -3.81 -44.70 -13.28
C ALA A 273 -4.56 -45.97 -13.71
N GLY A 274 -5.40 -46.51 -12.82
CA GLY A 274 -6.18 -47.74 -13.05
C GLY A 274 -5.43 -49.04 -12.80
N GLN A 275 -4.09 -49.02 -12.73
CA GLN A 275 -3.30 -50.18 -12.33
C GLN A 275 -3.39 -50.38 -10.80
N THR A 276 -3.28 -51.63 -10.36
CA THR A 276 -3.31 -51.98 -8.93
C THR A 276 -1.88 -52.14 -8.44
N ILE A 277 -1.55 -51.48 -7.34
CA ILE A 277 -0.30 -51.68 -6.59
C ILE A 277 -0.61 -52.47 -5.32
N THR A 278 0.34 -53.30 -4.90
CA THR A 278 0.31 -53.99 -3.62
C THR A 278 1.37 -53.39 -2.72
N ILE A 279 0.92 -52.83 -1.60
CA ILE A 279 1.76 -52.30 -0.52
C ILE A 279 1.96 -53.43 0.48
N ARG A 280 3.23 -53.80 0.71
CA ARG A 280 3.60 -54.88 1.62
C ARG A 280 4.27 -54.32 2.85
N GLY A 281 3.98 -54.92 4.00
CA GLY A 281 4.52 -54.45 5.26
C GLY A 281 3.98 -55.23 6.43
N SER A 282 3.91 -54.57 7.58
CA SER A 282 3.40 -55.16 8.80
C SER A 282 2.54 -54.19 9.59
N ASN A 283 1.59 -54.76 10.33
CA ASN A 283 0.80 -54.06 11.34
C ASN A 283 -0.05 -52.91 10.79
N PHE A 284 -0.54 -53.06 9.55
CA PHE A 284 -1.44 -52.11 8.86
C PHE A 284 -2.83 -52.00 9.49
N GLY A 285 -3.20 -52.90 10.40
CA GLY A 285 -4.50 -52.91 11.04
C GLY A 285 -5.63 -53.43 10.14
N PRO A 286 -6.88 -53.35 10.62
CA PRO A 286 -8.02 -54.02 9.99
C PRO A 286 -8.58 -53.28 8.75
N GLY A 287 -8.20 -52.03 8.51
CA GLY A 287 -8.70 -51.23 7.39
C GLY A 287 -8.11 -49.83 7.37
N GLY A 288 -8.35 -49.06 6.30
CA GLY A 288 -7.85 -47.70 6.17
C GLY A 288 -7.98 -47.13 4.76
N ARG A 289 -7.22 -46.06 4.49
CA ARG A 289 -7.04 -45.49 3.16
C ARG A 289 -5.56 -45.41 2.80
N VAL A 290 -5.27 -45.49 1.50
CA VAL A 290 -3.93 -45.23 0.97
C VAL A 290 -3.93 -43.83 0.39
N SER A 291 -3.08 -42.98 0.93
CA SER A 291 -3.06 -41.57 0.58
C SER A 291 -1.93 -41.31 -0.40
N PHE A 292 -2.31 -40.82 -1.59
CA PHE A 292 -1.41 -40.47 -2.69
C PHE A 292 -1.24 -38.96 -2.75
N ALA A 293 -0.07 -38.50 -3.18
CA ALA A 293 0.13 -37.10 -3.53
C ALA A 293 -0.77 -36.72 -4.72
N SER A 294 -1.59 -35.68 -4.52
CA SER A 294 -2.41 -35.06 -5.58
C SER A 294 -1.64 -33.92 -6.26
N PRO A 295 -1.91 -33.62 -7.55
CA PRO A 295 -1.51 -32.35 -8.16
C PRO A 295 -2.16 -31.16 -7.45
N ASP A 296 -1.63 -29.97 -7.73
CA ASP A 296 -2.12 -28.68 -7.26
C ASP A 296 -3.65 -28.57 -7.46
N PRO A 297 -4.44 -28.19 -6.43
CA PRO A 297 -5.90 -28.03 -6.54
C PRO A 297 -6.36 -27.04 -7.61
N GLY A 298 -5.47 -26.22 -8.17
CA GLY A 298 -5.72 -25.36 -9.33
C GLY A 298 -5.72 -26.06 -10.70
N ASP A 299 -5.31 -27.32 -10.82
CA ASP A 299 -5.35 -28.05 -12.10
C ASP A 299 -6.82 -28.33 -12.49
N PRO A 300 -7.32 -27.85 -13.64
CA PRO A 300 -8.71 -28.07 -14.05
C PRO A 300 -9.03 -29.54 -14.38
N ALA A 301 -8.03 -30.42 -14.50
CA ALA A 301 -8.25 -31.87 -14.49
C ALA A 301 -8.68 -32.40 -13.10
N PHE A 302 -8.51 -31.59 -12.05
CA PHE A 302 -8.75 -31.90 -10.65
C PHE A 302 -9.67 -30.86 -9.97
N ALA A 303 -10.70 -30.38 -10.67
CA ALA A 303 -11.75 -29.56 -10.07
C ALA A 303 -12.64 -30.39 -9.12
N LEU A 304 -12.13 -30.73 -7.94
CA LEU A 304 -12.97 -31.11 -6.81
C LEU A 304 -13.67 -29.83 -6.33
N GLY A 305 -15.01 -29.79 -6.42
CA GLY A 305 -15.84 -28.60 -6.17
C GLY A 305 -15.88 -28.10 -4.71
N LEU A 306 -14.78 -28.13 -3.97
CA LEU A 306 -14.68 -27.67 -2.59
C LEU A 306 -13.36 -26.90 -2.44
N GLY A 307 -13.45 -25.59 -2.20
CA GLY A 307 -12.31 -24.68 -2.08
C GLY A 307 -11.42 -25.00 -0.88
N ALA A 308 -10.44 -25.88 -1.09
CA ALA A 308 -9.42 -26.24 -0.11
C ALA A 308 -8.06 -25.59 -0.46
N PRO A 309 -7.33 -25.03 0.51
CA PRO A 309 -6.01 -24.44 0.29
C PRO A 309 -4.86 -25.48 0.44
N ASP A 310 -3.77 -25.15 -0.26
CA ASP A 310 -2.37 -25.59 -0.16
C ASP A 310 -1.86 -26.89 -0.84
N ASN A 311 -0.67 -26.72 -1.44
CA ASN A 311 0.12 -27.68 -2.20
C ASN A 311 0.65 -28.84 -1.34
N GLY A 312 0.52 -30.07 -1.85
CA GLY A 312 0.99 -31.30 -1.18
C GLY A 312 -0.12 -32.12 -0.51
N MET A 313 -1.39 -31.90 -0.87
CA MET A 313 -2.50 -32.65 -0.30
C MET A 313 -2.40 -34.15 -0.63
N LEU A 314 -2.29 -34.97 0.42
CA LEU A 314 -2.44 -36.40 0.33
C LEU A 314 -3.93 -36.73 0.27
N VAL A 315 -4.37 -37.39 -0.80
CA VAL A 315 -5.78 -37.77 -0.98
C VAL A 315 -5.93 -39.26 -0.75
N GLY A 316 -6.74 -39.61 0.26
CA GLY A 316 -6.97 -41.00 0.66
C GLY A 316 -7.87 -41.77 -0.29
N VAL A 317 -7.33 -42.84 -0.87
CA VAL A 317 -8.02 -43.81 -1.74
C VAL A 317 -8.38 -45.06 -0.95
N VAL A 318 -9.60 -45.54 -1.12
CA VAL A 318 -10.03 -46.81 -0.52
C VAL A 318 -9.35 -47.97 -1.23
N ALA A 319 -8.66 -48.82 -0.48
CA ALA A 319 -8.03 -50.02 -1.02
C ALA A 319 -9.08 -51.03 -1.50
N LYS A 320 -8.77 -51.76 -2.59
CA LYS A 320 -9.57 -52.92 -3.02
C LYS A 320 -9.52 -54.05 -1.99
N ARG A 321 -8.37 -54.22 -1.36
CA ARG A 321 -8.13 -55.22 -0.33
C ARG A 321 -7.20 -54.62 0.72
N TRP A 322 -7.55 -54.79 1.99
CA TRP A 322 -6.73 -54.37 3.12
C TRP A 322 -6.58 -55.56 4.08
N THR A 323 -5.34 -55.89 4.40
CA THR A 323 -4.98 -56.87 5.43
C THR A 323 -3.88 -56.28 6.29
N ASP A 324 -3.52 -56.96 7.37
CA ASP A 324 -2.50 -56.45 8.30
C ASP A 324 -1.08 -56.38 7.69
N THR A 325 -0.83 -57.07 6.57
CA THR A 325 0.50 -57.13 5.91
C THR A 325 0.49 -56.79 4.42
N GLU A 326 -0.67 -56.76 3.78
CA GLU A 326 -0.83 -56.46 2.35
C GLU A 326 -2.05 -55.58 2.08
N ILE A 327 -1.85 -54.53 1.28
CA ILE A 327 -2.90 -53.62 0.81
C ILE A 327 -2.85 -53.54 -0.71
N ASP A 328 -3.94 -53.90 -1.38
CA ASP A 328 -4.10 -53.70 -2.82
C ASP A 328 -4.92 -52.44 -3.08
N VAL A 329 -4.35 -51.46 -3.76
CA VAL A 329 -5.03 -50.20 -4.09
C VAL A 329 -4.88 -49.89 -5.57
N VAL A 330 -5.94 -49.34 -6.17
CA VAL A 330 -5.88 -48.84 -7.55
C VAL A 330 -5.30 -47.45 -7.53
N VAL A 331 -4.26 -47.22 -8.33
CA VAL A 331 -3.69 -45.89 -8.53
C VAL A 331 -4.77 -45.00 -9.16
N PRO A 332 -5.19 -43.91 -8.50
CA PRO A 332 -6.21 -43.04 -9.05
C PRO A 332 -5.69 -42.25 -10.26
N VAL A 333 -6.59 -41.74 -11.10
CA VAL A 333 -6.25 -40.99 -12.32
C VAL A 333 -5.44 -39.72 -12.08
N TRP A 334 -5.50 -39.21 -10.87
CA TRP A 334 -4.84 -37.98 -10.43
C TRP A 334 -3.60 -38.24 -9.58
N ALA A 335 -3.22 -39.49 -9.27
CA ALA A 335 -2.03 -39.72 -8.46
C ALA A 335 -0.77 -39.19 -9.16
N THR A 336 0.10 -38.56 -8.39
CA THR A 336 1.43 -38.12 -8.83
C THR A 336 2.51 -38.87 -8.05
N ALA A 337 3.74 -38.86 -8.55
CA ALA A 337 4.86 -39.46 -7.83
C ALA A 337 5.11 -38.69 -6.52
N GLY A 338 5.28 -39.42 -5.42
CA GLY A 338 5.40 -38.86 -4.08
C GLY A 338 5.38 -39.93 -3.00
N GLU A 339 5.42 -39.52 -1.75
CA GLU A 339 5.30 -40.45 -0.62
C GLU A 339 3.86 -40.98 -0.52
N ILE A 340 3.74 -42.31 -0.43
CA ILE A 340 2.48 -42.96 -0.05
C ILE A 340 2.44 -43.08 1.46
N HIS A 341 1.31 -42.64 2.02
CA HIS A 341 0.99 -42.80 3.43
C HIS A 341 -0.21 -43.73 3.59
N LEU A 342 -0.27 -44.44 4.70
CA LEU A 342 -1.44 -45.23 5.08
C LEU A 342 -2.18 -44.50 6.19
N ASP A 343 -3.42 -44.11 5.92
CA ASP A 343 -4.40 -43.72 6.93
C ASP A 343 -5.00 -45.01 7.51
N ALA A 344 -4.15 -45.78 8.19
CA ALA A 344 -4.48 -47.09 8.75
C ALA A 344 -5.41 -46.91 9.96
N PHE A 345 -6.71 -47.09 9.74
CA PHE A 345 -7.74 -46.86 10.73
C PHE A 345 -7.63 -47.87 11.88
N VAL A 346 -7.59 -47.36 13.11
CA VAL A 346 -7.57 -48.16 14.33
C VAL A 346 -8.97 -48.28 14.89
N ARG A 347 -9.57 -47.14 15.22
CA ARG A 347 -10.84 -47.04 15.91
C ARG A 347 -11.39 -45.63 15.78
N ARG A 348 -12.66 -45.51 16.11
CA ARG A 348 -13.38 -44.25 16.19
C ARG A 348 -13.53 -43.87 17.65
N GLU A 349 -13.11 -42.66 17.99
CA GLU A 349 -13.34 -42.07 19.30
C GLU A 349 -14.43 -41.00 19.15
N GLU A 350 -15.39 -40.96 20.06
CA GLU A 350 -16.46 -39.96 20.05
C GLU A 350 -16.48 -39.17 21.36
N PRO A 351 -15.54 -38.24 21.57
CA PRO A 351 -15.57 -37.41 22.77
C PRO A 351 -16.62 -36.30 22.67
N CYS A 352 -16.97 -35.83 21.44
CA CYS A 352 -17.98 -34.80 21.13
C CYS A 352 -18.25 -34.66 19.60
N LEU A 353 -17.23 -34.94 18.77
CA LEU A 353 -17.30 -35.13 17.31
C LEU A 353 -16.62 -36.46 16.99
N THR A 354 -17.03 -37.11 15.91
CA THR A 354 -16.45 -38.36 15.45
C THR A 354 -15.00 -38.15 15.01
N ILE A 355 -14.03 -38.70 15.74
CA ILE A 355 -12.60 -38.67 15.38
C ILE A 355 -12.18 -40.09 15.00
N ASP A 356 -11.74 -40.24 13.74
CA ASP A 356 -11.12 -41.47 13.29
C ASP A 356 -9.64 -41.43 13.71
N VAL A 357 -9.21 -42.43 14.49
CA VAL A 357 -7.82 -42.58 14.96
C VAL A 357 -7.06 -43.46 13.98
N TYR A 358 -5.94 -42.96 13.47
CA TYR A 358 -5.07 -43.66 12.52
C TYR A 358 -3.76 -44.09 13.19
N ARG A 359 -3.16 -45.20 12.72
CA ARG A 359 -1.81 -45.62 13.12
C ARG A 359 -0.78 -44.72 12.45
N LEU A 360 0.33 -44.50 13.15
CA LEU A 360 1.53 -43.89 12.57
C LEU A 360 2.43 -44.97 11.97
N GLY A 361 3.18 -44.61 10.93
CA GLY A 361 4.13 -45.50 10.28
C GLY A 361 5.04 -44.73 9.32
N ASN A 362 5.96 -45.45 8.67
CA ASN A 362 6.80 -44.86 7.62
C ASN A 362 6.01 -44.71 6.31
N SER A 363 6.52 -43.86 5.43
CA SER A 363 6.06 -43.77 4.04
C SER A 363 6.95 -44.59 3.11
N ILE A 364 6.46 -44.83 1.90
CA ILE A 364 7.28 -45.36 0.79
C ILE A 364 7.10 -44.46 -0.43
N PHE A 365 8.19 -44.20 -1.15
CA PHE A 365 8.15 -43.33 -2.32
C PHE A 365 7.57 -44.06 -3.54
N PHE A 366 6.42 -43.61 -4.01
CA PHE A 366 5.79 -44.01 -5.26
C PHE A 366 6.32 -43.18 -6.42
N ARG A 367 6.81 -43.85 -7.46
CA ARG A 367 7.48 -43.25 -8.63
C ARG A 367 6.57 -43.15 -9.87
N GLY A 368 5.35 -43.67 -9.77
CA GLY A 368 4.36 -43.70 -10.83
C GLY A 368 3.46 -42.46 -10.83
N GLY A 369 2.33 -42.55 -11.53
CA GLY A 369 1.38 -41.44 -11.64
C GLY A 369 1.83 -40.33 -12.59
N LEU A 370 1.04 -39.25 -12.67
CA LEU A 370 1.34 -38.10 -13.52
C LEU A 370 2.56 -37.33 -13.00
N ALA A 371 3.36 -36.79 -13.91
CA ALA A 371 4.45 -35.89 -13.54
C ALA A 371 3.96 -34.44 -13.48
N SER A 372 4.36 -33.72 -12.42
CA SER A 372 4.02 -32.31 -12.20
C SER A 372 5.22 -31.52 -11.67
N VAL A 373 5.21 -30.19 -11.85
CA VAL A 373 6.15 -29.23 -11.23
C VAL A 373 5.39 -28.44 -10.18
N TYR A 374 5.82 -28.51 -8.92
CA TYR A 374 5.12 -27.89 -7.79
C TYR A 374 5.91 -26.76 -7.12
N GLN A 375 7.18 -26.58 -7.50
CA GLN A 375 7.97 -25.43 -7.06
C GLN A 375 8.89 -24.97 -8.17
N VAL A 376 8.98 -23.67 -8.38
CA VAL A 376 9.94 -23.04 -9.29
C VAL A 376 10.60 -21.87 -8.58
N SER A 377 11.90 -21.71 -8.81
CA SER A 377 12.63 -20.52 -8.44
C SER A 377 13.35 -19.94 -9.65
N ILE A 378 13.29 -18.61 -9.78
CA ILE A 378 13.91 -17.83 -10.85
C ILE A 378 14.88 -16.84 -10.21
N GLY A 379 16.16 -16.90 -10.60
CA GLY A 379 17.21 -16.07 -10.01
C GLY A 379 17.44 -16.34 -8.52
N GLY A 380 17.14 -17.55 -8.04
CA GLY A 380 17.27 -17.94 -6.63
C GLY A 380 16.09 -17.53 -5.72
N ALA A 381 15.09 -16.83 -6.25
CA ALA A 381 13.86 -16.50 -5.51
C ALA A 381 12.73 -17.46 -5.89
N ASN A 382 12.03 -18.02 -4.90
CA ASN A 382 10.84 -18.86 -5.14
C ASN A 382 9.74 -18.04 -5.81
N VAL A 383 9.09 -18.63 -6.82
CA VAL A 383 7.93 -18.05 -7.48
C VAL A 383 6.68 -18.48 -6.71
N ASP A 384 5.84 -17.51 -6.35
CA ASP A 384 4.48 -17.79 -5.91
C ASP A 384 3.66 -18.22 -7.13
N LEU A 385 3.33 -19.51 -7.20
CA LEU A 385 2.63 -20.09 -8.34
C LEU A 385 1.16 -19.63 -8.44
N THR A 386 0.65 -18.97 -7.39
CA THR A 386 -0.70 -18.39 -7.38
C THR A 386 -0.73 -16.92 -7.80
N SER A 387 0.44 -16.24 -7.79
CA SER A 387 0.53 -14.84 -8.16
C SER A 387 0.55 -14.67 -9.68
N MET A 388 -0.23 -13.69 -10.15
CA MET A 388 -0.21 -13.23 -11.54
C MET A 388 0.84 -12.13 -11.79
N ASP A 389 1.64 -11.80 -10.77
CA ASP A 389 2.68 -10.78 -10.87
C ASP A 389 3.82 -11.27 -11.76
N ARG A 390 4.14 -10.45 -12.76
CA ARG A 390 5.20 -10.75 -13.70
C ARG A 390 6.56 -10.39 -13.12
N ARG A 391 7.47 -11.35 -13.10
CA ARG A 391 8.88 -11.10 -12.79
C ARG A 391 9.62 -10.59 -14.01
N ASN A 392 10.52 -9.63 -13.81
CA ASN A 392 11.35 -9.10 -14.88
C ASN A 392 12.59 -9.97 -15.13
N LEU A 393 12.88 -10.24 -16.40
CA LEU A 393 14.07 -10.89 -16.90
C LEU A 393 14.80 -9.88 -17.80
N THR A 394 16.03 -9.54 -17.45
CA THR A 394 16.82 -8.59 -18.24
C THR A 394 17.38 -9.26 -19.49
N PRO A 395 17.19 -8.70 -20.70
CA PRO A 395 17.79 -9.20 -21.93
C PRO A 395 19.30 -9.45 -21.81
N ASN A 396 19.78 -10.51 -22.45
CA ASN A 396 21.18 -10.97 -22.45
C ASN A 396 21.75 -11.42 -21.09
N ASP A 397 20.97 -11.35 -20.00
CA ASP A 397 21.38 -11.94 -18.72
C ASP A 397 21.25 -13.47 -18.73
N ALA A 398 21.97 -14.09 -17.79
CA ALA A 398 21.87 -15.51 -17.50
C ALA A 398 21.13 -15.71 -16.17
N VAL A 399 19.90 -16.25 -16.25
CA VAL A 399 19.05 -16.45 -15.07
C VAL A 399 19.03 -17.92 -14.69
N ALA A 400 19.36 -18.22 -13.43
CA ALA A 400 19.22 -19.57 -12.89
C ALA A 400 17.73 -19.89 -12.68
N ILE A 401 17.26 -20.95 -13.32
CA ILE A 401 15.93 -21.53 -13.10
C ILE A 401 16.15 -22.83 -12.32
N THR A 402 15.52 -22.96 -11.17
CA THR A 402 15.49 -24.22 -10.41
C THR A 402 14.05 -24.66 -10.22
N TRP A 403 13.85 -25.96 -10.11
CA TRP A 403 12.52 -26.54 -9.96
C TRP A 403 12.53 -27.70 -8.97
N HIS A 404 11.35 -27.98 -8.46
CA HIS A 404 11.02 -29.22 -7.77
C HIS A 404 9.81 -29.84 -8.46
N SER A 405 9.99 -31.05 -8.96
CA SER A 405 8.97 -31.80 -9.69
C SER A 405 8.83 -33.21 -9.14
N SER A 406 7.80 -33.93 -9.60
CA SER A 406 7.67 -35.38 -9.41
C SER A 406 9.00 -36.09 -9.72
N GLY A 407 9.42 -36.98 -8.82
CA GLY A 407 10.65 -37.77 -8.95
C GLY A 407 10.38 -39.15 -9.54
N GLY A 408 11.19 -39.59 -10.51
CA GLY A 408 11.06 -40.92 -11.11
C GLY A 408 12.05 -41.12 -12.26
N PRO A 409 12.46 -42.36 -12.57
CA PRO A 409 13.44 -42.64 -13.62
C PRO A 409 12.91 -42.32 -15.02
N THR A 410 11.58 -42.29 -15.20
CA THR A 410 10.93 -41.94 -16.47
C THR A 410 10.47 -40.48 -16.53
N THR A 411 10.60 -39.72 -15.44
CA THR A 411 10.16 -38.32 -15.39
C THR A 411 11.13 -37.42 -16.14
N LYS A 412 10.60 -36.65 -17.09
CA LYS A 412 11.33 -35.66 -17.88
C LYS A 412 10.66 -34.30 -17.80
N ILE A 413 11.48 -33.26 -17.72
CA ILE A 413 11.04 -31.87 -17.68
C ILE A 413 11.46 -31.17 -18.97
N ARG A 414 10.52 -30.42 -19.55
CA ARG A 414 10.74 -29.49 -20.65
C ARG A 414 10.42 -28.09 -20.14
N ILE A 415 11.33 -27.16 -20.33
CA ILE A 415 11.15 -25.75 -19.96
C ILE A 415 11.27 -24.91 -21.24
N GLN A 416 10.30 -24.04 -21.46
CA GLN A 416 10.27 -23.13 -22.61
C GLN A 416 10.09 -21.70 -22.12
N LEU A 417 10.74 -20.75 -22.79
CA LEU A 417 10.38 -19.34 -22.70
C LEU A 417 9.57 -19.00 -23.95
N MET A 418 8.30 -18.68 -23.73
CA MET A 418 7.32 -18.36 -24.78
C MET A 418 7.12 -16.85 -24.85
N MET A 419 7.33 -16.25 -26.02
CA MET A 419 6.93 -14.87 -26.32
C MET A 419 5.72 -14.93 -27.25
N GLY A 420 4.52 -14.76 -26.69
CA GLY A 420 3.27 -15.06 -27.40
C GLY A 420 3.20 -16.55 -27.78
N ALA A 421 3.07 -16.85 -29.08
CA ALA A 421 3.02 -18.22 -29.58
C ALA A 421 4.40 -18.81 -29.92
N THR A 422 5.48 -18.03 -29.83
CA THR A 422 6.81 -18.44 -30.27
C THR A 422 7.69 -18.87 -29.09
N SER A 423 8.24 -20.07 -29.15
CA SER A 423 9.30 -20.52 -28.23
C SER A 423 10.61 -19.87 -28.64
N VAL A 424 11.15 -18.99 -27.79
CA VAL A 424 12.42 -18.28 -28.03
C VAL A 424 13.61 -18.94 -27.33
N TRP A 425 13.32 -19.79 -26.35
CA TRP A 425 14.31 -20.64 -25.70
C TRP A 425 13.65 -21.92 -25.21
N GLU A 426 14.39 -23.03 -25.29
CA GLU A 426 13.90 -24.32 -24.84
C GLU A 426 15.02 -25.22 -24.31
N ARG A 427 14.66 -26.01 -23.29
CA ARG A 427 15.42 -27.17 -22.80
C ARG A 427 14.47 -28.34 -22.63
N HIS A 428 14.91 -29.51 -23.06
CA HIS A 428 14.17 -30.77 -22.98
C HIS A 428 14.99 -31.83 -22.22
N ASP A 429 14.35 -32.96 -21.92
CA ASP A 429 14.94 -34.13 -21.26
C ASP A 429 15.65 -33.86 -19.93
N LEU A 430 15.27 -32.78 -19.24
CA LEU A 430 15.77 -32.46 -17.92
C LEU A 430 15.25 -33.50 -16.91
N PRO A 431 16.03 -33.89 -15.89
CA PRO A 431 15.60 -34.87 -14.91
C PRO A 431 14.44 -34.36 -14.05
N GLY A 432 13.53 -35.25 -13.66
CA GLY A 432 12.55 -34.98 -12.60
C GLY A 432 13.19 -34.90 -11.21
N GLY A 433 12.40 -34.54 -10.19
CA GLY A 433 12.89 -34.25 -8.84
C GLY A 433 13.37 -32.81 -8.71
N PHE A 434 14.47 -32.60 -7.97
CA PHE A 434 15.12 -31.31 -7.87
C PHE A 434 16.12 -31.11 -9.00
N GLY A 435 16.07 -29.95 -9.67
CA GLY A 435 16.98 -29.64 -10.76
C GLY A 435 17.18 -28.14 -10.98
N GLY A 436 18.15 -27.82 -11.83
CA GLY A 436 18.47 -26.45 -12.20
C GLY A 436 19.02 -26.35 -13.62
N VAL A 437 18.74 -25.22 -14.26
CA VAL A 437 19.24 -24.88 -15.59
C VAL A 437 19.45 -23.36 -15.68
N VAL A 438 20.36 -22.93 -16.55
CA VAL A 438 20.56 -21.51 -16.82
C VAL A 438 19.81 -21.14 -18.11
N LEU A 439 18.94 -20.14 -17.99
CA LEU A 439 18.27 -19.48 -19.11
C LEU A 439 19.10 -18.27 -19.56
N PRO A 440 19.72 -18.29 -20.75
CA PRO A 440 20.12 -17.06 -21.43
C PRO A 440 18.87 -16.33 -21.92
N VAL A 441 18.58 -15.16 -21.36
CA VAL A 441 17.39 -14.38 -21.70
C VAL A 441 17.59 -13.74 -23.08
N PRO A 442 16.75 -14.04 -24.08
CA PRO A 442 16.90 -13.47 -25.42
C PRO A 442 16.60 -11.97 -25.42
N ASP A 443 17.32 -11.21 -26.23
CA ASP A 443 17.02 -9.80 -26.49
C ASP A 443 15.97 -9.68 -27.61
N PRO A 444 14.74 -9.22 -27.33
CA PRO A 444 13.69 -9.12 -28.33
C PRO A 444 14.02 -8.04 -29.37
N VAL A 445 13.63 -8.30 -30.63
CA VAL A 445 13.71 -7.32 -31.72
C VAL A 445 12.29 -7.08 -32.26
N PRO A 446 11.77 -5.84 -32.19
CA PRO A 446 12.39 -4.63 -31.65
C PRO A 446 12.57 -4.68 -30.12
N GLN A 447 13.53 -3.91 -29.61
CA GLN A 447 13.83 -3.79 -28.17
C GLN A 447 12.71 -3.04 -27.44
N VAL A 448 11.63 -3.75 -27.11
CA VAL A 448 10.47 -3.22 -26.39
C VAL A 448 10.12 -4.14 -25.21
N PRO A 449 9.56 -3.61 -24.10
CA PRO A 449 9.06 -4.45 -23.01
C PRO A 449 8.09 -5.51 -23.54
N THR A 450 8.46 -6.78 -23.39
CA THR A 450 7.73 -7.89 -24.01
C THR A 450 7.24 -8.86 -22.94
N ALA A 451 5.94 -9.13 -22.94
CA ALA A 451 5.35 -10.12 -22.06
C ALA A 451 5.72 -11.52 -22.57
N ALA A 452 6.14 -12.38 -21.65
CA ALA A 452 6.52 -13.75 -21.94
C ALA A 452 6.00 -14.70 -20.85
N GLU A 453 6.08 -15.99 -21.12
CA GLU A 453 5.73 -17.05 -20.16
C GLU A 453 6.84 -18.09 -20.11
N LEU A 454 7.26 -18.46 -18.90
CA LEU A 454 8.02 -19.68 -18.69
C LEU A 454 7.05 -20.84 -18.56
N VAL A 455 7.13 -21.80 -19.47
CA VAL A 455 6.25 -22.97 -19.54
C VAL A 455 7.03 -24.20 -19.14
N PHE A 456 6.63 -24.83 -18.04
CA PHE A 456 7.19 -26.07 -17.53
C PHE A 456 6.23 -27.21 -17.86
N THR A 457 6.72 -28.19 -18.61
CA THR A 457 5.98 -29.42 -18.92
C THR A 457 6.70 -30.60 -18.29
N ALA A 458 6.02 -31.36 -17.44
CA ALA A 458 6.55 -32.57 -16.83
C ALA A 458 5.87 -33.79 -17.43
N THR A 459 6.64 -34.72 -17.98
CA THR A 459 6.13 -35.98 -18.57
C THR A 459 6.71 -37.18 -17.82
N SER A 460 5.96 -38.28 -17.77
CA SER A 460 6.40 -39.58 -17.26
C SER A 460 5.87 -40.70 -18.15
N GLY A 461 6.23 -41.95 -17.83
CA GLY A 461 5.64 -43.14 -18.46
C GLY A 461 4.10 -43.22 -18.31
N CYS A 462 3.51 -42.53 -17.33
CA CYS A 462 2.07 -42.50 -17.09
C CYS A 462 1.36 -41.27 -17.66
N GLY A 463 2.08 -40.34 -18.29
CA GLY A 463 1.54 -39.11 -18.84
C GLY A 463 2.08 -37.85 -18.16
N ALA A 464 1.40 -36.73 -18.40
CA ALA A 464 1.78 -35.39 -17.97
C ALA A 464 0.57 -34.65 -17.37
N THR A 465 0.80 -33.79 -16.37
CA THR A 465 -0.20 -32.78 -15.97
C THR A 465 -0.22 -31.61 -16.95
N GLN A 466 -1.12 -30.64 -16.72
CA GLN A 466 -1.09 -29.41 -17.51
C GLN A 466 0.26 -28.67 -17.31
N PRO A 467 0.76 -27.98 -18.35
CA PRO A 467 1.98 -27.20 -18.21
C PRO A 467 1.81 -26.06 -17.19
N LEU A 468 2.75 -25.94 -16.27
CA LEU A 468 2.84 -24.80 -15.35
C LEU A 468 3.34 -23.58 -16.14
N ARG A 469 2.58 -22.48 -16.10
CA ARG A 469 2.89 -21.24 -16.81
C ARG A 469 3.19 -20.13 -15.81
N ILE A 470 4.40 -19.58 -15.89
CA ILE A 470 4.83 -18.48 -15.03
C ILE A 470 4.97 -17.23 -15.89
N PRO A 471 4.15 -16.19 -15.67
CA PRO A 471 4.20 -14.98 -16.46
C PRO A 471 5.45 -14.16 -16.09
N VAL A 472 6.16 -13.68 -17.10
CA VAL A 472 7.39 -12.87 -16.94
C VAL A 472 7.39 -11.69 -17.91
N TRP A 473 8.21 -10.69 -17.63
CA TRP A 473 8.55 -9.62 -18.55
C TRP A 473 9.98 -9.76 -19.00
N VAL A 474 10.24 -9.50 -20.28
CA VAL A 474 11.60 -9.32 -20.79
C VAL A 474 11.82 -7.83 -21.04
N SER A 475 12.63 -7.20 -20.17
CA SER A 475 12.86 -5.75 -20.18
C SER A 475 14.12 -5.34 -19.39
N VAL A 476 14.75 -4.23 -19.80
CA VAL A 476 15.80 -3.55 -19.02
C VAL A 476 15.15 -2.60 -18.03
N ALA A 477 15.45 -2.73 -16.74
CA ALA A 477 14.91 -1.84 -15.71
C ALA A 477 15.37 -0.39 -15.94
N PRO A 478 14.47 0.60 -16.00
CA PRO A 478 14.86 1.98 -16.24
C PRO A 478 15.42 2.65 -14.99
N GLN A 479 16.48 3.43 -15.17
CA GLN A 479 17.00 4.36 -14.18
C GLN A 479 16.35 5.72 -14.37
N LEU A 480 15.30 6.00 -13.59
CA LEU A 480 14.62 7.28 -13.59
C LEU A 480 15.31 8.24 -12.61
N SER A 481 15.52 9.48 -13.03
CA SER A 481 16.09 10.56 -12.21
C SER A 481 15.35 11.87 -12.44
N ILE A 482 15.26 12.71 -11.41
CA ILE A 482 14.83 14.11 -11.56
C ILE A 482 16.07 14.90 -11.95
N VAL A 483 16.07 15.50 -13.14
CA VAL A 483 17.19 16.31 -13.62
C VAL A 483 17.18 17.66 -12.92
N TYR A 484 16.00 18.28 -12.86
CA TYR A 484 15.74 19.49 -12.09
C TYR A 484 14.24 19.71 -11.92
N VAL A 485 13.90 20.58 -10.97
CA VAL A 485 12.54 21.06 -10.75
C VAL A 485 12.50 22.54 -11.08
N GLU A 486 11.55 22.92 -11.91
CA GLU A 486 11.31 24.29 -12.31
C GLU A 486 10.10 24.84 -11.54
N VAL A 487 10.27 25.98 -10.88
CA VAL A 487 9.19 26.68 -10.17
C VAL A 487 8.99 28.02 -10.89
N THR A 488 7.79 28.25 -11.44
CA THR A 488 7.54 29.41 -12.31
C THR A 488 6.12 29.97 -12.20
N GLN A 489 6.00 31.28 -12.42
CA GLN A 489 4.72 32.01 -12.49
C GLN A 489 4.43 32.55 -13.90
N GLY A 490 5.11 32.02 -14.94
CA GLY A 490 4.84 32.39 -16.33
C GLY A 490 6.06 32.40 -17.28
N VAL A 491 7.27 32.08 -16.82
CA VAL A 491 8.53 32.26 -17.58
C VAL A 491 9.60 31.22 -17.22
N GLN A 492 10.44 30.82 -18.18
CA GLN A 492 11.61 29.96 -17.96
C GLN A 492 12.94 30.68 -18.27
N GLU A 493 13.97 30.42 -17.48
CA GLU A 493 15.35 30.85 -17.73
C GLU A 493 16.24 29.73 -18.33
N ASP A 494 17.46 30.05 -18.74
CA ASP A 494 18.49 29.11 -19.18
C ASP A 494 18.73 28.01 -18.10
N LEU A 495 18.90 26.78 -18.56
CA LEU A 495 19.07 25.60 -17.71
C LEU A 495 20.27 25.76 -16.76
N GLY A 496 21.35 26.43 -17.21
CA GLY A 496 22.52 26.69 -16.36
C GLY A 496 22.22 27.58 -15.15
N THR A 497 21.36 28.58 -15.29
CA THR A 497 21.03 29.52 -14.21
C THR A 497 19.98 28.95 -13.25
N VAL A 498 19.01 28.19 -13.77
CA VAL A 498 18.07 27.41 -12.94
C VAL A 498 18.82 26.35 -12.12
N LEU A 499 19.77 25.64 -12.73
CA LEU A 499 20.64 24.68 -12.04
C LEU A 499 21.61 25.35 -11.05
N ALA A 500 21.93 26.63 -11.24
CA ALA A 500 22.70 27.43 -10.29
C ALA A 500 21.83 28.04 -9.16
N GLY A 501 20.53 27.76 -9.12
CA GLY A 501 19.62 28.24 -8.08
C GLY A 501 19.14 29.68 -8.26
N HIS A 502 19.34 30.26 -9.44
CA HIS A 502 18.98 31.64 -9.78
C HIS A 502 17.65 31.72 -10.55
N GLY A 503 16.68 30.87 -10.20
CA GLY A 503 15.36 30.94 -10.83
C GLY A 503 14.69 32.30 -10.61
N MET A 504 13.72 32.61 -11.46
CA MET A 504 13.02 33.89 -11.40
C MET A 504 12.36 34.08 -10.03
N PRO A 505 12.42 35.28 -9.45
CA PRO A 505 11.79 35.50 -8.16
C PRO A 505 10.28 35.31 -8.31
N THR A 506 9.71 34.45 -7.48
CA THR A 506 8.27 34.20 -7.43
C THR A 506 7.62 35.13 -6.43
N VAL A 507 6.43 35.62 -6.77
CA VAL A 507 5.67 36.57 -5.98
C VAL A 507 4.63 35.84 -5.15
N ALA A 508 4.54 36.14 -3.86
CA ALA A 508 3.55 35.56 -2.97
C ALA A 508 2.11 35.89 -3.42
N ASN A 509 1.16 35.03 -3.05
CA ASN A 509 -0.26 35.15 -3.40
C ASN A 509 -0.53 35.18 -4.91
N LYS A 510 0.23 34.38 -5.67
CA LYS A 510 0.04 34.17 -7.11
C LYS A 510 0.25 32.69 -7.46
N ASP A 511 -0.61 32.15 -8.32
CA ASP A 511 -0.54 30.75 -8.74
C ASP A 511 0.85 30.45 -9.33
N THR A 512 1.42 29.32 -8.92
CA THR A 512 2.78 28.94 -9.31
C THR A 512 2.78 27.53 -9.89
N ALA A 513 3.34 27.36 -11.08
CA ALA A 513 3.58 26.06 -11.65
C ALA A 513 4.88 25.46 -11.11
N VAL A 514 4.85 24.15 -10.87
CA VAL A 514 6.04 23.33 -10.61
C VAL A 514 6.12 22.28 -11.70
N ARG A 515 7.20 22.29 -12.48
CA ARG A 515 7.46 21.33 -13.56
C ARG A 515 8.66 20.47 -13.20
N VAL A 516 8.46 19.16 -13.22
CA VAL A 516 9.51 18.18 -12.92
C VAL A 516 10.06 17.67 -14.24
N HIS A 517 11.34 17.96 -14.48
CA HIS A 517 12.08 17.49 -15.65
C HIS A 517 12.87 16.25 -15.25
N MET A 518 12.78 15.23 -16.08
CA MET A 518 13.17 13.88 -15.72
C MET A 518 14.05 13.28 -16.81
N ASN A 519 14.95 12.38 -16.41
CA ASN A 519 15.76 11.58 -17.32
C ASN A 519 15.59 10.11 -17.00
N VAL A 520 15.46 9.31 -18.05
CA VAL A 520 15.39 7.85 -18.03
C VAL A 520 16.61 7.32 -18.75
N ASP A 521 17.31 6.38 -18.13
CA ASP A 521 18.32 5.59 -18.80
C ASP A 521 17.97 4.11 -18.74
N ARG A 522 17.96 3.47 -19.91
CA ARG A 522 17.90 2.01 -20.10
C ARG A 522 19.12 1.53 -20.89
N HIS A 523 20.19 2.31 -20.89
CA HIS A 523 21.43 2.07 -21.64
C HIS A 523 21.18 1.93 -23.15
N GLY A 524 20.24 2.72 -23.68
CA GLY A 524 19.83 2.74 -25.09
C GLY A 524 18.71 1.75 -25.43
N TRP A 525 18.36 0.83 -24.53
CA TRP A 525 17.28 -0.14 -24.77
C TRP A 525 15.91 0.54 -24.73
N TYR A 526 15.01 0.17 -25.63
CA TYR A 526 13.70 0.82 -25.80
C TYR A 526 13.79 2.36 -25.95
N ASP A 527 14.81 2.85 -26.66
CA ASP A 527 15.05 4.28 -26.90
C ASP A 527 15.11 5.12 -25.60
N ASN A 528 15.50 4.50 -24.48
CA ASN A 528 15.42 5.11 -23.14
C ASN A 528 14.04 5.70 -22.83
N LYS A 529 12.99 5.03 -23.30
CA LYS A 529 11.60 5.45 -23.12
C LYS A 529 11.02 4.96 -21.79
N LEU A 530 10.17 5.78 -21.20
CA LEU A 530 9.35 5.42 -20.04
C LEU A 530 7.99 6.11 -20.14
N ASP A 531 6.91 5.34 -20.03
CA ASP A 531 5.55 5.87 -20.00
C ASP A 531 4.96 5.71 -18.59
N ARG A 532 3.71 6.17 -18.38
CA ARG A 532 2.97 5.96 -17.12
C ARG A 532 3.61 6.61 -15.89
N ILE A 533 4.33 7.71 -16.11
CA ILE A 533 4.91 8.50 -15.03
C ILE A 533 3.80 9.32 -14.37
N THR A 534 3.70 9.22 -13.05
CA THR A 534 2.81 10.00 -12.20
C THR A 534 3.59 10.50 -10.97
N GLY A 535 2.92 11.13 -10.03
CA GLY A 535 3.56 11.58 -8.81
C GLY A 535 2.66 12.46 -7.96
N SER A 536 3.27 13.11 -6.98
CA SER A 536 2.63 14.16 -6.19
C SER A 536 3.64 15.20 -5.75
N LEU A 537 3.17 16.43 -5.61
CA LEU A 537 3.90 17.51 -4.96
C LEU A 537 3.29 17.75 -3.58
N LYS A 538 4.11 17.81 -2.53
CA LYS A 538 3.68 18.30 -1.22
C LYS A 538 4.26 19.69 -0.98
N VAL A 539 3.43 20.63 -0.54
CA VAL A 539 3.81 22.00 -0.17
C VAL A 539 3.35 22.20 1.27
N ASP A 540 4.29 22.31 2.20
CA ASP A 540 4.02 22.44 3.64
C ASP A 540 2.98 21.45 4.18
N GLY A 541 3.05 20.21 3.71
CA GLY A 541 2.12 19.13 4.09
C GLY A 541 0.86 19.02 3.23
N HIS A 542 0.50 20.02 2.43
CA HIS A 542 -0.59 19.93 1.47
C HIS A 542 -0.17 19.16 0.22
N ARG A 543 -0.97 18.18 -0.21
CA ARG A 543 -0.65 17.31 -1.37
C ARG A 543 -1.40 17.76 -2.62
N LEU A 544 -0.66 17.91 -3.72
CA LEU A 544 -1.15 18.20 -5.07
C LEU A 544 -0.94 16.99 -5.98
N SER A 545 -1.93 16.76 -6.83
CA SER A 545 -1.86 15.83 -7.96
C SER A 545 -1.35 16.57 -9.21
N PRO A 546 -0.77 15.86 -10.20
CA PRO A 546 -0.31 16.49 -11.42
C PRO A 546 -1.47 17.14 -12.19
N THR A 547 -1.21 18.30 -12.81
CA THR A 547 -2.16 19.10 -13.60
C THR A 547 -2.06 18.89 -15.10
N ASN A 548 -1.15 18.03 -15.56
CA ASN A 548 -1.08 17.62 -16.97
C ASN A 548 -2.48 17.26 -17.47
N VAL A 549 -2.85 17.69 -18.68
CA VAL A 549 -4.09 17.25 -19.34
C VAL A 549 -4.09 15.73 -19.31
N ARG A 550 -5.00 15.14 -18.51
CA ARG A 550 -5.10 13.69 -18.39
C ARG A 550 -5.20 13.13 -19.81
N PRO A 551 -4.33 12.20 -20.20
CA PRO A 551 -4.62 11.43 -21.39
C PRO A 551 -5.98 10.74 -21.16
N VAL A 552 -6.76 10.59 -22.23
CA VAL A 552 -8.10 9.99 -22.20
C VAL A 552 -8.12 8.58 -21.55
N ASN A 553 -6.95 7.96 -21.38
CA ASN A 553 -6.77 6.69 -20.69
C ASN A 553 -6.08 6.87 -19.31
N PRO A 554 -6.75 6.59 -18.17
CA PRO A 554 -6.19 6.71 -16.83
C PRO A 554 -4.96 5.81 -16.58
N ASP A 555 -4.79 4.73 -17.35
CA ASP A 555 -3.65 3.80 -17.22
C ASP A 555 -2.35 4.31 -17.87
N SER A 556 -2.39 5.47 -18.52
CA SER A 556 -1.23 6.00 -19.26
C SER A 556 -0.33 6.94 -18.45
N GLY A 557 -0.66 7.20 -17.18
CA GLY A 557 0.02 8.19 -16.33
C GLY A 557 -0.22 9.63 -16.79
N PHE A 558 0.53 10.58 -16.23
CA PHE A 558 0.46 12.01 -16.55
C PHE A 558 1.62 12.47 -17.43
N ALA A 559 2.72 11.72 -17.47
CA ALA A 559 3.86 11.99 -18.33
C ALA A 559 4.47 10.69 -18.92
N GLY A 560 5.20 10.83 -20.03
CA GLY A 560 6.04 9.80 -20.61
C GLY A 560 7.22 10.40 -21.36
N ILE A 561 8.43 9.92 -21.08
CA ILE A 561 9.67 10.37 -21.71
C ILE A 561 9.96 9.50 -22.92
N ARG A 562 10.22 10.11 -24.09
CA ARG A 562 10.39 9.39 -25.36
C ARG A 562 11.83 9.19 -25.83
N SER A 563 12.79 9.92 -25.26
CA SER A 563 14.17 9.96 -25.77
C SER A 563 15.23 10.13 -24.68
N GLY A 564 15.03 9.47 -23.54
CA GLY A 564 15.90 9.58 -22.37
C GLY A 564 15.68 10.85 -21.55
N LEU A 565 15.66 12.04 -22.17
CA LEU A 565 15.39 13.30 -21.47
C LEU A 565 13.97 13.82 -21.76
N SER A 566 13.27 14.33 -20.75
CA SER A 566 11.99 15.02 -20.93
C SER A 566 12.13 16.28 -21.79
N ASN A 567 11.27 16.45 -22.80
CA ASN A 567 11.23 17.66 -23.60
C ASN A 567 10.37 18.77 -22.95
N ALA A 568 10.97 19.91 -22.63
CA ALA A 568 10.28 21.05 -22.02
C ALA A 568 9.16 21.66 -22.90
N GLN A 569 9.18 21.45 -24.23
CA GLN A 569 8.10 21.87 -25.15
C GLN A 569 6.84 21.02 -25.01
N LEU A 570 6.98 19.81 -24.46
CA LEU A 570 5.91 18.84 -24.41
C LEU A 570 5.40 18.72 -22.97
N THR A 571 4.19 19.23 -22.75
CA THR A 571 3.52 19.15 -21.44
C THR A 571 3.45 17.71 -20.96
N ASN A 572 3.28 16.72 -21.84
CA ASN A 572 3.19 15.30 -21.48
C ASN A 572 4.55 14.59 -21.31
N GLU A 573 5.69 15.28 -21.40
CA GLU A 573 6.99 14.70 -21.05
C GLU A 573 7.53 15.22 -19.71
N THR A 574 6.86 16.21 -19.12
CA THR A 574 7.18 16.80 -17.80
C THR A 574 6.05 16.51 -16.83
N LEU A 575 6.33 16.34 -15.53
CA LEU A 575 5.27 16.22 -14.53
C LEU A 575 4.96 17.62 -13.98
N ASN A 576 3.76 18.12 -14.23
CA ASN A 576 3.41 19.51 -13.94
C ASN A 576 2.40 19.59 -12.80
N PHE A 577 2.55 20.58 -11.93
CA PHE A 577 1.66 20.88 -10.81
C PHE A 577 1.36 22.37 -10.77
N THR A 578 0.18 22.75 -10.27
CA THR A 578 -0.14 24.16 -9.99
C THR A 578 -0.41 24.32 -8.50
N ILE A 579 0.43 25.10 -7.84
CA ILE A 579 0.24 25.48 -6.44
C ILE A 579 -0.70 26.70 -6.42
N PRO A 580 -1.86 26.61 -5.73
CA PRO A 580 -2.77 27.73 -5.62
C PRO A 580 -2.14 28.92 -4.90
N ALA A 581 -2.43 30.12 -5.38
CA ALA A 581 -1.99 31.40 -4.81
C ALA A 581 -2.18 31.48 -3.29
N ALA A 582 -3.31 30.98 -2.79
CA ALA A 582 -3.68 31.04 -1.37
C ALA A 582 -2.74 30.25 -0.44
N TRP A 583 -1.94 29.32 -0.98
CA TRP A 583 -0.97 28.54 -0.18
C TRP A 583 0.41 29.20 -0.12
N LEU A 584 0.65 30.19 -0.99
CA LEU A 584 1.96 30.78 -1.24
C LEU A 584 2.07 32.12 -0.54
N THR A 585 2.04 32.10 0.79
CA THR A 585 2.28 33.30 1.60
C THR A 585 3.72 33.79 1.44
N PRO A 586 4.05 35.03 1.84
CA PRO A 586 5.44 35.47 1.81
C PRO A 586 6.32 34.61 2.71
N GLY A 587 7.46 34.15 2.19
CA GLY A 587 8.42 33.35 2.94
C GLY A 587 8.91 32.11 2.19
N THR A 588 9.62 31.26 2.91
CA THR A 588 10.18 30.01 2.40
C THR A 588 9.25 28.85 2.72
N HIS A 589 8.89 28.07 1.70
CA HIS A 589 8.05 26.88 1.80
C HIS A 589 8.86 25.63 1.44
N THR A 590 8.49 24.50 2.03
CA THR A 590 9.12 23.21 1.72
C THR A 590 8.33 22.48 0.65
N LEU A 591 9.01 22.15 -0.46
CA LEU A 591 8.43 21.42 -1.59
C LEU A 591 9.03 20.01 -1.61
N ASN A 592 8.16 19.00 -1.60
CA ASN A 592 8.55 17.60 -1.76
C ASN A 592 7.86 17.02 -2.99
N VAL A 593 8.68 16.75 -4.01
CA VAL A 593 8.27 16.08 -5.24
C VAL A 593 8.48 14.58 -5.06
N GLN A 594 7.43 13.80 -5.29
CA GLN A 594 7.51 12.36 -5.44
C GLN A 594 7.09 11.98 -6.84
N VAL A 595 7.93 11.24 -7.55
CA VAL A 595 7.64 10.65 -8.86
C VAL A 595 7.47 9.15 -8.68
N VAL A 596 6.45 8.59 -9.33
CA VAL A 596 6.14 7.16 -9.32
C VAL A 596 5.88 6.71 -10.75
N CYS A 597 6.43 5.57 -11.13
CA CYS A 597 6.19 4.97 -12.42
C CYS A 597 5.96 3.47 -12.26
N ASN A 598 4.91 2.94 -12.89
CA ASN A 598 4.68 1.50 -12.96
C ASN A 598 5.25 0.98 -14.28
N ASP A 599 6.47 0.44 -14.22
CA ASP A 599 7.14 -0.19 -15.36
C ASP A 599 6.90 -1.71 -15.34
N PRO A 600 6.91 -2.39 -16.51
CA PRO A 600 7.01 -3.85 -16.57
C PRO A 600 8.11 -4.47 -15.69
N SER A 601 9.21 -3.76 -15.45
CA SER A 601 10.30 -4.22 -14.58
C SER A 601 10.03 -4.05 -13.07
N GLY A 602 8.95 -3.35 -12.70
CA GLY A 602 8.60 -3.05 -11.33
C GLY A 602 8.15 -1.59 -11.14
N GLN A 603 7.65 -1.29 -9.94
CA GLN A 603 7.36 0.09 -9.58
C GLN A 603 8.66 0.83 -9.23
N ILE A 604 8.83 2.01 -9.81
CA ILE A 604 9.95 2.92 -9.54
C ILE A 604 9.39 4.12 -8.79
N SER A 605 10.02 4.47 -7.67
CA SER A 605 9.72 5.71 -6.96
C SER A 605 11.00 6.47 -6.66
N ILE A 606 11.01 7.75 -7.04
CA ILE A 606 12.08 8.69 -6.72
C ILE A 606 11.45 9.96 -6.14
N GLY A 607 12.21 10.72 -5.38
CA GLY A 607 11.72 11.98 -4.84
C GLY A 607 12.84 12.97 -4.57
N GLN A 608 12.45 14.24 -4.49
CA GLN A 608 13.33 15.36 -4.19
C GLN A 608 12.61 16.33 -3.26
N THR A 609 13.31 16.78 -2.22
CA THR A 609 12.83 17.83 -1.33
C THR A 609 13.74 19.05 -1.45
N PHE A 610 13.14 20.23 -1.55
CA PHE A 610 13.86 21.50 -1.61
C PHE A 610 13.00 22.61 -1.04
N ASN A 611 13.64 23.73 -0.71
CA ASN A 611 12.98 24.93 -0.20
C ASN A 611 12.88 25.97 -1.31
N TRP A 612 11.77 26.68 -1.37
CA TRP A 612 11.57 27.77 -2.33
C TRP A 612 10.95 28.98 -1.63
N THR A 613 11.36 30.19 -2.03
CA THR A 613 10.95 31.43 -1.37
C THR A 613 10.08 32.27 -2.28
N TRP A 614 8.89 32.64 -1.79
CA TRP A 614 7.99 33.59 -2.44
C TRP A 614 8.13 34.96 -1.77
N VAL A 615 8.33 35.98 -2.60
CA VAL A 615 8.62 37.34 -2.15
C VAL A 615 7.31 38.14 -2.01
N ALA A 616 7.17 38.86 -0.90
CA ALA A 616 6.09 39.82 -0.73
C ALA A 616 6.24 40.98 -1.73
N LYS A 617 5.16 41.29 -2.45
CA LYS A 617 5.04 42.46 -3.30
C LYS A 617 3.72 43.16 -3.05
N SER A 618 3.66 44.46 -3.33
CA SER A 618 2.39 45.18 -3.39
C SER A 618 1.68 44.81 -4.69
N GLY A 619 0.36 44.62 -4.62
CA GLY A 619 -0.45 44.40 -5.82
C GLY A 619 -0.50 45.65 -6.68
N ILE A 620 -0.16 45.54 -7.97
CA ILE A 620 -0.41 46.60 -8.95
C ILE A 620 -1.92 46.86 -8.95
N ALA A 621 -2.29 48.11 -8.65
CA ALA A 621 -3.68 48.51 -8.57
C ALA A 621 -4.24 48.62 -10.00
N VAL A 622 -5.02 47.64 -10.44
CA VAL A 622 -5.61 47.64 -11.79
C VAL A 622 -7.13 47.83 -11.70
N ARG A 623 -7.67 48.70 -12.55
CA ARG A 623 -9.11 48.89 -12.72
C ARG A 623 -9.48 48.64 -14.17
N ALA A 624 -10.32 47.63 -14.39
CA ALA A 624 -10.80 47.28 -15.72
C ALA A 624 -12.07 48.05 -16.05
N LEU A 625 -12.16 48.53 -17.29
CA LEU A 625 -13.38 49.04 -17.89
C LEU A 625 -13.56 48.48 -19.29
N TYR A 626 -14.79 48.46 -19.78
CA TYR A 626 -15.09 47.97 -21.12
C TYR A 626 -15.42 49.11 -22.09
N MET A 627 -14.75 49.14 -23.25
CA MET A 627 -14.86 50.22 -24.24
C MET A 627 -15.91 49.86 -25.29
N ALA A 628 -17.20 50.11 -25.05
CA ALA A 628 -18.25 49.69 -25.98
C ALA A 628 -19.50 50.58 -26.01
N TYR A 629 -20.23 50.48 -27.12
CA TYR A 629 -21.40 51.31 -27.43
C TYR A 629 -22.71 50.87 -26.74
N VAL A 630 -22.96 49.57 -26.56
CA VAL A 630 -24.17 49.08 -25.85
C VAL A 630 -23.89 47.75 -25.14
N SER A 631 -24.14 47.71 -23.83
CA SER A 631 -23.95 46.56 -22.91
C SER A 631 -22.57 45.90 -22.95
N GLY A 632 -21.76 46.13 -21.92
CA GLY A 632 -20.50 45.42 -21.72
C GLY A 632 -20.67 43.99 -21.16
N PRO A 633 -19.59 43.20 -21.16
CA PRO A 633 -19.54 41.85 -20.59
C PRO A 633 -19.74 41.93 -19.06
N SER A 634 -19.86 40.77 -18.43
CA SER A 634 -20.05 40.70 -16.98
C SER A 634 -18.83 41.28 -16.24
N ASN A 635 -19.07 41.72 -15.00
CA ASN A 635 -18.01 42.09 -14.07
C ASN A 635 -16.98 40.96 -13.88
N GLU A 636 -17.45 39.72 -13.87
CA GLU A 636 -16.61 38.52 -13.76
C GLU A 636 -15.66 38.38 -14.95
N PHE A 637 -16.12 38.65 -16.17
CA PHE A 637 -15.27 38.62 -17.36
C PHE A 637 -14.15 39.67 -17.26
N MET A 638 -14.49 40.92 -16.92
CA MET A 638 -13.47 41.99 -16.81
C MET A 638 -12.45 41.70 -15.72
N LEU A 639 -12.89 41.15 -14.58
CA LEU A 639 -11.99 40.71 -13.51
C LEU A 639 -11.11 39.53 -13.95
N ASP A 640 -11.66 38.55 -14.67
CA ASP A 640 -10.86 37.44 -15.21
C ASP A 640 -9.84 37.94 -16.23
N TYR A 641 -10.22 38.83 -17.14
CA TYR A 641 -9.32 39.45 -18.11
C TYR A 641 -8.16 40.17 -17.42
N ALA A 642 -8.46 41.05 -16.44
CA ALA A 642 -7.44 41.77 -15.70
C ALA A 642 -6.52 40.80 -14.92
N ARG A 643 -7.08 39.76 -14.29
CA ARG A 643 -6.28 38.72 -13.64
C ARG A 643 -5.38 38.00 -14.66
N ARG A 644 -5.90 37.64 -15.84
CA ARG A 644 -5.11 36.97 -16.89
C ARG A 644 -3.98 37.87 -17.37
N ALA A 645 -4.21 39.17 -17.56
CA ALA A 645 -3.14 40.11 -17.90
C ALA A 645 -2.07 40.14 -16.79
N LEU A 646 -2.49 40.21 -15.52
CA LEU A 646 -1.56 40.22 -14.39
C LEU A 646 -0.85 38.88 -14.13
N ASP A 647 -1.29 37.75 -14.72
CA ASP A 647 -0.52 36.50 -14.68
C ASP A 647 0.84 36.65 -15.38
N PHE A 648 0.97 37.58 -16.32
CA PHE A 648 2.22 37.83 -17.03
C PHE A 648 3.16 38.78 -16.25
N LEU A 649 2.69 39.40 -15.17
CA LEU A 649 3.46 40.42 -14.43
C LEU A 649 3.85 39.93 -13.03
N PRO A 650 5.00 40.34 -12.46
CA PRO A 650 5.41 39.97 -11.11
C PRO A 650 4.63 40.71 -10.01
N THR A 651 3.32 40.52 -9.94
CA THR A 651 2.43 41.13 -8.93
C THR A 651 1.46 40.12 -8.33
N PRO A 652 1.11 40.23 -7.03
CA PRO A 652 -0.02 39.49 -6.47
C PRO A 652 -1.33 39.88 -7.15
N LEU A 653 -2.30 38.95 -7.14
CA LEU A 653 -3.63 39.16 -7.73
C LEU A 653 -4.64 39.77 -6.75
N THR A 654 -4.20 40.72 -5.91
CA THR A 654 -4.97 41.20 -4.73
C THR A 654 -5.53 42.63 -4.84
N ASN A 655 -5.19 43.41 -5.89
CA ASN A 655 -5.65 44.80 -6.05
C ASN A 655 -6.29 45.05 -7.44
N ILE A 656 -7.24 44.20 -7.79
CA ILE A 656 -7.92 44.22 -9.09
C ILE A 656 -9.37 44.62 -8.86
N GLY A 657 -9.84 45.61 -9.61
CA GLY A 657 -11.21 46.11 -9.51
C GLY A 657 -11.80 46.46 -10.88
N ILE A 658 -13.03 46.95 -10.84
CA ILE A 658 -13.75 47.44 -12.02
C ILE A 658 -13.92 48.95 -11.84
N ALA A 659 -13.75 49.69 -12.93
CA ALA A 659 -13.95 51.12 -12.96
C ALA A 659 -15.41 51.50 -12.67
N ALA A 660 -15.61 52.73 -12.19
CA ALA A 660 -16.89 53.42 -12.22
C ALA A 660 -16.71 54.72 -13.01
N PRO A 661 -17.38 54.90 -14.17
CA PRO A 661 -18.33 53.97 -14.81
C PRO A 661 -17.67 52.67 -15.32
N ARG A 662 -18.44 51.58 -15.36
CA ARG A 662 -17.92 50.24 -15.76
C ARG A 662 -17.73 50.09 -17.27
N TRP A 663 -18.34 50.95 -18.06
CA TRP A 663 -18.18 51.00 -19.52
C TRP A 663 -17.94 52.44 -19.96
N TYR A 664 -17.13 52.60 -21.00
CA TYR A 664 -16.88 53.87 -21.66
C TYR A 664 -17.34 53.77 -23.11
N THR A 665 -18.32 54.59 -23.49
CA THR A 665 -18.87 54.60 -24.84
C THR A 665 -18.04 55.52 -25.72
N HIS A 666 -17.62 55.03 -26.89
CA HIS A 666 -16.87 55.80 -27.87
C HIS A 666 -17.44 55.64 -29.28
N ASN A 667 -17.03 56.54 -30.18
CA ASN A 667 -17.36 56.51 -31.61
C ASN A 667 -16.10 56.59 -32.51
N TYR A 668 -14.91 56.42 -31.93
CA TYR A 668 -13.64 56.41 -32.66
C TYR A 668 -13.53 55.25 -33.65
N ASP A 669 -12.83 55.49 -34.76
CA ASP A 669 -12.49 54.47 -35.75
C ASP A 669 -11.26 53.67 -35.31
N LEU A 670 -11.51 52.54 -34.64
CA LEU A 670 -10.46 51.64 -34.14
C LEU A 670 -9.85 50.74 -35.24
N SER A 671 -10.15 50.97 -36.52
CA SER A 671 -9.45 50.33 -37.65
C SER A 671 -8.06 50.95 -37.91
N ASN A 672 -7.80 52.14 -37.39
CA ASN A 672 -6.54 52.87 -37.57
C ASN A 672 -5.94 53.32 -36.22
N ARG A 673 -4.63 53.61 -36.19
CA ARG A 673 -3.92 53.96 -34.95
C ARG A 673 -4.42 55.25 -34.29
N SER A 674 -4.81 56.26 -35.07
CA SER A 674 -5.27 57.54 -34.52
C SER A 674 -6.55 57.37 -33.68
N GLY A 675 -7.49 56.52 -34.10
CA GLY A 675 -8.68 56.24 -33.29
C GLY A 675 -8.35 55.53 -31.96
N TRP A 676 -7.29 54.74 -31.90
CA TRP A 676 -6.80 54.15 -30.65
C TRP A 676 -6.13 55.19 -29.74
N GLU A 677 -5.36 56.12 -30.32
CA GLU A 677 -4.71 57.22 -29.60
C GLU A 677 -5.75 58.17 -29.00
N ASP A 678 -6.78 58.55 -29.78
CA ASP A 678 -7.87 59.39 -29.30
C ASP A 678 -8.65 58.71 -28.15
N LEU A 679 -8.96 57.42 -28.28
CA LEU A 679 -9.64 56.66 -27.21
C LEU A 679 -8.78 56.50 -25.96
N LEU A 680 -7.46 56.36 -26.11
CA LEU A 680 -6.54 56.27 -24.98
C LEU A 680 -6.47 57.62 -24.25
N SER A 681 -6.37 58.73 -24.98
CA SER A 681 -6.37 60.09 -24.42
C SER A 681 -7.64 60.35 -23.62
N ASP A 682 -8.80 59.97 -24.16
CA ASP A 682 -10.08 60.07 -23.46
C ASP A 682 -10.11 59.27 -22.16
N LEU A 683 -9.51 58.07 -22.16
CA LEU A 683 -9.41 57.23 -20.98
C LEU A 683 -8.44 57.82 -19.94
N GLU A 684 -7.33 58.40 -20.38
CA GLU A 684 -6.40 59.11 -19.48
C GLU A 684 -7.11 60.32 -18.86
N ASP A 685 -7.66 61.23 -19.68
CA ASP A 685 -8.32 62.47 -19.25
C ASP A 685 -9.48 62.22 -18.28
N ALA A 686 -10.23 61.12 -18.45
CA ALA A 686 -11.37 60.80 -17.58
C ALA A 686 -10.95 60.45 -16.14
N TRP A 687 -9.68 60.10 -15.89
CA TRP A 687 -9.19 59.70 -14.57
C TRP A 687 -7.85 60.35 -14.14
N ASP A 688 -7.28 61.25 -14.94
CA ASP A 688 -5.99 61.92 -14.69
C ASP A 688 -6.01 62.78 -13.41
N ASP A 689 -7.11 63.51 -13.16
CA ASP A 689 -7.22 64.46 -12.05
C ASP A 689 -7.33 63.82 -10.64
N ALA A 690 -7.68 62.53 -10.53
CA ALA A 690 -8.00 61.88 -9.25
C ALA A 690 -7.03 60.74 -8.85
N ASP A 691 -6.39 60.08 -9.81
CA ASP A 691 -5.74 58.78 -9.58
C ASP A 691 -4.25 58.68 -9.96
N GLU A 692 -3.65 59.72 -10.56
CA GLU A 692 -2.18 59.74 -10.76
C GLU A 692 -1.43 59.63 -9.42
N ALA A 693 -1.98 60.23 -8.36
CA ALA A 693 -1.45 60.13 -6.99
C ALA A 693 -1.73 58.78 -6.30
N SER A 694 -2.72 58.00 -6.77
CA SER A 694 -3.12 56.73 -6.16
C SER A 694 -2.38 55.51 -6.71
N GLY A 695 -1.64 55.69 -7.82
CA GLY A 695 -0.85 54.63 -8.46
C GLY A 695 -1.71 53.58 -9.18
N VAL A 696 -2.99 53.86 -9.42
CA VAL A 696 -3.90 53.00 -10.17
C VAL A 696 -3.53 52.98 -11.66
N ARG A 697 -3.73 51.83 -12.30
CA ARG A 697 -3.63 51.63 -13.75
C ARG A 697 -4.99 51.20 -14.31
N TRP A 698 -5.43 51.89 -15.35
CA TRP A 698 -6.70 51.64 -16.03
C TRP A 698 -6.47 50.76 -17.24
N ILE A 699 -7.24 49.67 -17.34
CA ILE A 699 -7.24 48.80 -18.52
C ILE A 699 -8.58 48.88 -19.23
N GLY A 700 -8.58 49.57 -20.37
CA GLY A 700 -9.71 49.62 -21.29
C GLY A 700 -9.74 48.39 -22.18
N ILE A 701 -10.77 47.57 -22.00
CA ILE A 701 -10.97 46.34 -22.75
C ILE A 701 -11.82 46.65 -23.98
N VAL A 702 -11.23 46.54 -25.16
CA VAL A 702 -11.87 46.83 -26.45
C VAL A 702 -12.49 45.55 -27.03
N PRO A 703 -13.78 45.54 -27.42
CA PRO A 703 -14.41 44.41 -28.11
C PRO A 703 -13.60 43.97 -29.33
N ALA A 704 -13.46 42.66 -29.55
CA ALA A 704 -12.67 42.14 -30.66
C ALA A 704 -13.24 42.58 -32.02
N ASN A 705 -14.55 42.77 -32.10
CA ASN A 705 -15.25 43.22 -33.32
C ASN A 705 -14.99 44.70 -33.66
N ASP A 706 -14.63 45.51 -32.67
CA ASP A 706 -14.35 46.93 -32.86
C ASP A 706 -12.88 47.12 -33.32
N ALA A 707 -11.99 46.24 -32.87
CA ALA A 707 -10.57 46.22 -33.21
C ALA A 707 -10.25 45.55 -34.57
N THR A 708 -10.80 46.09 -35.65
CA THR A 708 -10.67 45.56 -37.02
C THR A 708 -9.31 45.82 -37.68
N GLY A 709 -8.50 46.73 -37.12
CA GLY A 709 -7.16 47.07 -37.61
C GLY A 709 -6.03 46.13 -37.16
N SER A 710 -4.79 46.47 -37.51
CA SER A 710 -3.57 45.76 -37.07
C SER A 710 -3.22 46.04 -35.60
N THR A 711 -3.65 47.19 -35.06
CA THR A 711 -3.49 47.55 -33.65
C THR A 711 -4.33 46.60 -32.77
N LYS A 712 -3.70 46.01 -31.77
CA LYS A 712 -4.36 45.11 -30.78
C LYS A 712 -4.26 45.63 -29.35
N GLY A 713 -3.50 46.70 -29.14
CA GLY A 713 -3.36 47.42 -27.89
C GLY A 713 -2.60 48.72 -28.13
N ILE A 714 -2.71 49.63 -27.16
CA ILE A 714 -1.92 50.87 -27.09
C ILE A 714 -1.79 51.33 -25.64
N SER A 715 -0.68 51.99 -25.34
CA SER A 715 -0.41 52.63 -24.06
C SER A 715 0.49 53.85 -24.28
N GLY A 716 0.39 54.84 -23.38
CA GLY A 716 1.42 55.86 -23.21
C GLY A 716 2.62 55.33 -22.41
N THR A 717 3.77 56.00 -22.46
CA THR A 717 4.98 55.55 -21.75
C THR A 717 5.66 56.69 -20.98
N PRO A 718 5.60 56.72 -19.64
CA PRO A 718 4.64 56.03 -18.77
C PRO A 718 3.23 56.64 -18.90
N SER A 719 2.20 55.87 -18.59
CA SER A 719 0.80 56.31 -18.55
C SER A 719 0.05 55.61 -17.42
N ILE A 720 -1.05 56.21 -16.97
CA ILE A 720 -2.01 55.57 -16.05
C ILE A 720 -3.03 54.68 -16.77
N ALA A 721 -3.13 54.72 -18.10
CA ALA A 721 -4.11 53.99 -18.87
C ALA A 721 -3.50 53.14 -19.99
N VAL A 722 -4.20 52.06 -20.31
CA VAL A 722 -3.88 51.15 -21.41
C VAL A 722 -5.15 50.69 -22.10
N LEU A 723 -5.09 50.42 -23.40
CA LEU A 723 -6.16 49.78 -24.14
C LEU A 723 -5.68 48.44 -24.71
N ALA A 724 -6.51 47.41 -24.61
CA ALA A 724 -6.21 46.11 -25.22
C ALA A 724 -7.48 45.39 -25.66
N VAL A 725 -7.35 44.57 -26.70
CA VAL A 725 -8.48 43.77 -27.19
C VAL A 725 -8.89 42.66 -26.22
N GLU A 726 -10.19 42.41 -26.13
CA GLU A 726 -10.82 41.52 -25.16
C GLU A 726 -10.37 40.05 -25.24
N SER A 727 -9.93 39.60 -26.42
CA SER A 727 -9.51 38.22 -26.66
C SER A 727 -8.03 37.96 -26.35
N ARG A 728 -7.28 39.01 -25.97
CA ARG A 728 -5.81 38.97 -25.85
C ARG A 728 -5.31 39.59 -24.54
N PRO A 729 -5.51 38.94 -23.39
CA PRO A 729 -4.99 39.43 -22.11
C PRO A 729 -3.46 39.56 -22.08
N GLU A 730 -2.73 38.81 -22.91
CA GLU A 730 -1.29 38.98 -23.09
C GLU A 730 -0.91 40.34 -23.69
N VAL A 731 -1.80 40.92 -24.51
CA VAL A 731 -1.63 42.29 -25.02
C VAL A 731 -1.94 43.27 -23.90
N GLY A 732 -3.00 43.05 -23.12
CA GLY A 732 -3.25 43.85 -21.91
C GLY A 732 -2.05 43.91 -20.96
N ALA A 733 -1.36 42.79 -20.78
CA ALA A 733 -0.12 42.72 -20.00
C ALA A 733 1.05 43.50 -20.63
N HIS A 734 1.20 43.41 -21.96
CA HIS A 734 2.21 44.16 -22.72
C HIS A 734 2.02 45.66 -22.54
N GLU A 735 0.79 46.14 -22.74
CA GLU A 735 0.46 47.56 -22.59
C GLU A 735 0.61 48.03 -21.13
N LEU A 736 0.25 47.19 -20.15
CA LEU A 736 0.57 47.48 -18.74
C LEU A 736 2.08 47.59 -18.51
N GLY A 737 2.90 46.83 -19.23
CA GLY A 737 4.36 46.98 -19.22
C GLY A 737 4.80 48.41 -19.60
N HIS A 738 4.22 48.99 -20.65
CA HIS A 738 4.45 50.38 -21.04
C HIS A 738 4.02 51.38 -19.95
N SER A 739 2.86 51.14 -19.33
CA SER A 739 2.38 51.95 -18.19
C SER A 739 3.31 51.92 -16.95
N LEU A 740 4.20 50.93 -16.91
CA LEU A 740 5.24 50.73 -15.88
C LEU A 740 6.63 51.19 -16.34
N GLY A 741 6.70 51.89 -17.48
CA GLY A 741 7.93 52.49 -18.01
C GLY A 741 8.81 51.53 -18.83
N LEU A 742 8.30 50.37 -19.23
CA LEU A 742 9.03 49.50 -20.16
C LEU A 742 8.88 49.99 -21.60
N ASN A 743 9.95 49.85 -22.37
CA ASN A 743 9.94 50.03 -23.81
C ASN A 743 9.88 48.67 -24.51
N HIS A 744 9.65 48.69 -25.83
CA HIS A 744 9.73 47.47 -26.62
C HIS A 744 11.13 46.85 -26.56
N VAL A 745 11.19 45.56 -26.82
CA VAL A 745 12.44 44.82 -27.05
C VAL A 745 12.53 44.45 -28.53
N ASN A 746 13.64 44.82 -29.18
CA ASN A 746 13.83 44.56 -30.60
C ASN A 746 14.09 43.09 -30.91
N LEU A 747 13.49 42.59 -31.97
CA LEU A 747 13.86 41.33 -32.60
C LEU A 747 15.05 41.54 -33.56
N PRO A 748 15.99 40.59 -33.69
CA PRO A 748 17.14 40.68 -34.59
C PRO A 748 16.80 40.94 -36.07
N VAL A 749 15.54 40.75 -36.48
CA VAL A 749 15.11 40.67 -37.90
C VAL A 749 14.25 41.87 -38.33
N GLY A 750 13.93 42.81 -37.43
CA GLY A 750 13.15 44.01 -37.73
C GLY A 750 13.89 45.27 -37.29
N GLY A 751 14.05 46.24 -38.19
CA GLY A 751 14.72 47.50 -37.86
C GLY A 751 14.08 48.23 -36.68
N VAL A 752 14.92 48.92 -35.91
CA VAL A 752 14.58 49.72 -34.73
C VAL A 752 13.48 50.74 -35.06
N GLN A 753 12.26 50.58 -34.52
CA GLN A 753 11.22 51.62 -34.50
C GLN A 753 10.93 52.10 -33.06
N GLY A 754 11.55 53.21 -32.63
CA GLY A 754 11.31 53.83 -31.31
C GLY A 754 12.40 53.58 -30.26
N PRO A 755 12.17 53.96 -28.98
CA PRO A 755 13.04 53.59 -27.86
C PRO A 755 12.93 52.09 -27.58
N PHE A 756 14.05 51.43 -27.30
CA PHE A 756 14.09 50.00 -27.01
C PHE A 756 14.87 49.69 -25.75
N ASP A 757 14.35 48.70 -25.04
CA ASP A 757 15.05 48.07 -23.94
C ASP A 757 16.01 46.99 -24.46
N SER A 758 17.20 46.94 -23.86
CA SER A 758 18.14 45.85 -24.08
C SER A 758 17.56 44.54 -23.57
N SER A 759 17.66 43.47 -24.36
CA SER A 759 17.36 42.12 -23.90
C SER A 759 18.46 41.14 -24.29
N ASP A 760 18.55 40.05 -23.53
CA ASP A 760 19.63 39.07 -23.64
C ASP A 760 19.59 38.26 -24.94
N ASN A 761 18.51 38.34 -25.74
CA ASN A 761 18.30 37.53 -26.95
C ASN A 761 17.60 38.23 -28.10
N GLY A 762 17.57 39.56 -28.08
CA GLY A 762 16.75 40.30 -29.04
C GLY A 762 15.29 39.84 -28.99
N GLY A 763 14.70 39.80 -27.79
CA GLY A 763 13.27 39.57 -27.62
C GLY A 763 12.76 38.16 -27.89
N PHE A 764 13.58 37.19 -28.29
CA PHE A 764 13.17 35.79 -28.36
C PHE A 764 13.36 35.07 -27.02
N LEU A 765 12.38 34.25 -26.65
CA LEU A 765 12.52 33.32 -25.55
C LEU A 765 13.41 32.14 -25.97
N ARG A 766 14.41 31.82 -25.15
CA ARG A 766 15.30 30.66 -25.38
C ARG A 766 14.62 29.32 -25.08
N ARG A 767 13.53 29.34 -24.31
CA ARG A 767 12.86 28.15 -23.80
C ARG A 767 11.35 28.26 -23.88
N PRO A 768 10.64 27.13 -23.97
CA PRO A 768 9.19 27.10 -24.08
C PRO A 768 8.59 27.62 -22.77
N PRO A 769 7.90 28.77 -22.75
CA PRO A 769 7.28 29.27 -21.53
C PRO A 769 6.12 28.35 -21.09
N PHE A 770 5.71 28.46 -19.83
CA PHE A 770 4.62 27.66 -19.28
C PHE A 770 3.46 28.55 -18.86
N ASP A 771 2.27 28.23 -19.36
CA ASP A 771 1.03 28.83 -18.95
C ASP A 771 0.52 28.14 -17.69
N VAL A 772 0.62 28.83 -16.54
CA VAL A 772 0.29 28.28 -15.22
C VAL A 772 -1.19 27.92 -15.12
N ARG A 773 -2.07 28.74 -15.71
CA ARG A 773 -3.52 28.52 -15.65
C ARG A 773 -3.94 27.34 -16.51
N ASP A 774 -3.47 27.32 -17.74
CA ASP A 774 -3.84 26.25 -18.67
C ASP A 774 -3.02 24.98 -18.45
N SER A 775 -1.99 25.03 -17.60
CA SER A 775 -1.02 23.96 -17.36
C SER A 775 -0.40 23.43 -18.65
N LYS A 776 0.02 24.34 -19.54
CA LYS A 776 0.54 24.01 -20.87
C LYS A 776 1.87 24.70 -21.15
N ALA A 777 2.81 23.95 -21.71
CA ALA A 777 3.97 24.52 -22.37
C ALA A 777 3.53 25.23 -23.66
N ILE A 778 4.12 26.38 -23.94
CA ILE A 778 3.94 27.15 -25.17
C ILE A 778 5.15 26.87 -26.06
N SER A 779 4.91 26.39 -27.27
CA SER A 779 5.98 26.03 -28.21
C SER A 779 6.79 27.26 -28.64
N LEU A 780 8.08 27.02 -28.88
CA LEU A 780 8.94 28.00 -29.56
C LEU A 780 8.70 27.98 -31.09
N PRO A 781 8.98 29.08 -31.81
CA PRO A 781 9.49 30.35 -31.30
C PRO A 781 8.42 31.16 -30.55
N ALA A 782 8.82 31.79 -29.45
CA ALA A 782 7.97 32.68 -28.67
C ALA A 782 8.76 33.95 -28.32
N GLY A 783 8.05 35.07 -28.19
CA GLY A 783 8.62 36.37 -27.86
C GLY A 783 8.58 36.68 -26.38
N ASP A 784 9.49 37.55 -25.93
CA ASP A 784 9.36 38.25 -24.66
C ASP A 784 8.07 39.08 -24.64
N LEU A 785 7.50 39.32 -23.46
CA LEU A 785 6.29 40.09 -23.27
C LEU A 785 6.36 41.43 -23.98
N MET A 786 7.50 42.12 -23.95
CA MET A 786 7.69 43.44 -24.58
C MET A 786 8.15 43.37 -26.05
N SER A 787 8.08 42.20 -26.70
CA SER A 787 8.44 42.02 -28.11
C SER A 787 7.21 42.00 -29.03
N TYR A 788 7.42 42.19 -30.33
CA TYR A 788 6.37 42.03 -31.35
C TYR A 788 6.16 40.56 -31.79
N GLN A 789 6.94 39.60 -31.29
CA GLN A 789 6.85 38.19 -31.69
C GLN A 789 5.71 37.50 -30.95
N GLN A 790 4.73 36.98 -31.69
CA GLN A 790 3.66 36.17 -31.11
C GLN A 790 3.98 34.66 -31.19
N PRO A 791 3.60 33.85 -30.20
CA PRO A 791 3.00 34.25 -28.92
C PRO A 791 4.02 34.94 -28.00
N VAL A 792 3.58 35.93 -27.22
CA VAL A 792 4.40 36.59 -26.20
C VAL A 792 4.21 35.96 -24.82
N ARG A 793 5.31 35.84 -24.06
CA ARG A 793 5.33 35.50 -22.64
C ARG A 793 6.45 36.30 -21.99
N PRO A 794 6.36 36.63 -20.69
CA PRO A 794 7.41 37.44 -20.06
C PRO A 794 8.73 36.68 -20.16
N GLY A 795 9.82 37.35 -20.50
CA GLY A 795 11.16 36.81 -20.31
C GLY A 795 11.73 37.24 -18.97
N ILE A 796 12.86 36.64 -18.57
CA ILE A 796 13.53 36.98 -17.30
C ILE A 796 13.85 38.47 -17.21
N SER A 797 14.33 39.08 -18.29
CA SER A 797 14.69 40.51 -18.32
C SER A 797 13.48 41.41 -18.02
N THR A 798 12.37 41.21 -18.74
CA THR A 798 11.13 41.95 -18.52
C THR A 798 10.58 41.71 -17.13
N TRP A 799 10.54 40.46 -16.66
CA TRP A 799 10.08 40.13 -15.32
C TRP A 799 10.92 40.80 -14.24
N MET A 800 12.25 40.74 -14.32
CA MET A 800 13.13 41.35 -13.33
C MET A 800 13.02 42.86 -13.31
N ARG A 801 12.87 43.51 -14.46
CA ARG A 801 12.67 44.97 -14.53
C ARG A 801 11.41 45.40 -13.81
N ILE A 802 10.28 44.72 -14.05
CA ILE A 802 9.04 45.02 -13.33
C ILE A 802 9.22 44.67 -11.86
N PHE A 803 9.73 43.47 -11.54
CA PHE A 803 9.91 42.99 -10.18
C PHE A 803 10.78 43.91 -9.34
N LEU A 804 11.80 44.58 -9.91
CA LEU A 804 12.66 45.50 -9.16
C LEU A 804 12.05 46.90 -9.02
N ASN A 805 11.17 47.30 -9.93
CA ASN A 805 10.59 48.64 -9.99
C ASN A 805 9.20 48.76 -9.32
N THR A 806 8.53 47.64 -9.07
CA THR A 806 7.26 47.54 -8.30
C THR A 806 7.49 46.84 -6.99
#